data_AF-A0A931NXV2-F1
#
_entry.id   AF-A0A931NXV2-F1
#
_cell.length_a   1.000
_cell.length_b   1.000
_cell.length_c   1.000
_cell.angle_alpha   90.00
_cell.angle_beta   90.00
_cell.angle_gamma   90.00
#
_symmetry.space_group_name_H-M   'P 1'
#
loop_
_entity.id
_entity.type
_entity.pdbx_description
1 polymer ?
#
loop_
_entity_poly.entity_id
_entity_poly.type
_entity_poly.pdbx_seq_one_letter_code
_entity_poly.pdbx_strand_id
1 'polypeptide(L)'
;MSLTQHTLLEKNLAIIARRSPLAAERIRATLPSPAIRLESAPDGGLTGVVLDGPTSRQLASRRGPIAEGRALAATVDIIASAATVVTGFGVGHHVAALAMRLKQDGAIFVFEPDVALLRAVFEQSDCTPWLGASNIVIITDADDTGAMAAGTQGLEALLASGTKILQHPPSKARLADQADRFIANFTGVMKAVRTMVVTTLVQMDVTVRNLTQNIRWYATAPGIRDLRDAAKGRPAIIVAAGPSLRRNIDLLSQPGIRDRVVIIAVQTVLRPLLAKGIRPHFVTALDYHEISRRFYEGLSAADVEGVTLVAEPKCNPAILAAWPGALRCVADDTLDRILGESLYRPLGKLTPGATVAHLAYYLARHLGCDPAIFIGQDLGFTDGQYYAPGAAIHQVWSNELNDFNTLEMLEWQRIMRLGSQLRPATDTLGRRIYTDEQMSTYLVQFERDFLRDTHDGLLIIDATEGGVAKRHTLPMTLAHALDAYATQPLPPLPLTPADADARRRLAQCEHRLRELRRSTGSVAALSRDAGAALREMLARHDDQSHVNTLITRTRDMGERAVAEPAFWLVNHVNQTGQLNRFKADRAIEADAALSPMQRQRREIERDAKNVKWMEDASHLVEELIDDALATLRSGQPKTRDDPPPPSDANQTRPRVLLCVRARFTKGGLHTPRDLFAPLADGRTVGAEALARAARVKGVASILILTDDAPKARQLISQSGLTCDCDIEVVRFDDRRARAIAAARAFARHCWRGAIGGQSVFDEICEPALLAPLLDKYRADAAACVGADWCLFDPALMSDTIERYAEHPQGRPVAFSQAPPGLCGCVVSLSALRDMAHAGGPTATLGAVLGYVPVAPQADPIAKPMCVSVPPSVRDTLARFIADTPAGLSLARRALAAGATTAAITAPLANPEPPTHLVLRLAQNERRALLQEALRDLARVTPALAVTLASPHAGPDPLLVAGVGETAAMARAFGAFVHLRTSLPSAPHVDTHTATALTHADVVSIDIPGDTQATYALLGGVGQLDDLRSRVAELIRRAYRDEASLHAASSAQAAAEKPPALLPRPWIVPRIERRDETYADIENFYHRWLLASGCCVIDPPRHASPDQRIQRLPLPANAAALAASTTLDIDEHANVSDGAGRPLGSLLDRGILEFAGLAAGALA
;
A
#
# COMPACT_ATOMS: atom_id res chain seq x y z
N MET A 1 -15.45 -39.26 45.40
CA MET A 1 -14.38 -38.61 46.18
C MET A 1 -13.21 -39.59 46.31
N SER A 2 -12.08 -39.30 45.68
CA SER A 2 -10.77 -39.87 46.05
C SER A 2 -9.74 -38.78 45.87
N LEU A 3 -9.13 -38.39 46.99
CA LEU A 3 -8.24 -37.25 47.13
C LEU A 3 -6.92 -37.46 46.38
N THR A 4 -6.54 -36.40 45.67
CA THR A 4 -5.29 -36.09 45.00
C THR A 4 -4.02 -36.44 45.78
N GLN A 5 -3.31 -37.49 45.36
CA GLN A 5 -1.84 -37.48 45.40
C GLN A 5 -1.35 -36.84 44.11
N HIS A 6 -0.92 -35.57 44.17
CA HIS A 6 -0.33 -34.89 43.01
C HIS A 6 1.02 -35.55 42.70
N THR A 7 1.09 -36.34 41.63
CA THR A 7 2.35 -36.83 41.05
C THR A 7 3.25 -35.63 40.74
N LEU A 8 4.57 -35.82 40.79
CA LEU A 8 5.56 -34.77 40.50
C LEU A 8 5.30 -34.08 39.14
N LEU A 9 4.89 -34.89 38.17
CA LEU A 9 4.44 -34.45 36.87
C LEU A 9 3.31 -33.42 36.93
N GLU A 10 2.20 -33.72 37.62
CA GLU A 10 1.05 -32.80 37.64
C GLU A 10 1.39 -31.47 38.32
N LYS A 11 2.31 -31.46 39.29
CA LYS A 11 2.83 -30.22 39.87
C LYS A 11 3.58 -29.37 38.84
N ASN A 12 4.46 -29.99 38.06
CA ASN A 12 5.20 -29.32 36.99
C ASN A 12 4.26 -28.82 35.89
N LEU A 13 3.34 -29.67 35.42
CA LEU A 13 2.39 -29.35 34.35
C LEU A 13 1.43 -28.22 34.74
N ALA A 14 1.02 -28.12 36.01
CA ALA A 14 0.17 -27.03 36.48
C ALA A 14 0.84 -25.65 36.33
N ILE A 15 2.17 -25.57 36.42
CA ILE A 15 2.92 -24.32 36.19
C ILE A 15 3.09 -24.08 34.69
N ILE A 16 3.48 -25.11 33.93
CA ILE A 16 3.68 -25.02 32.47
C ILE A 16 2.39 -24.59 31.78
N ALA A 17 1.23 -25.12 32.20
CA ALA A 17 -0.06 -24.82 31.60
C ALA A 17 -0.46 -23.34 31.66
N ARG A 18 0.14 -22.53 32.56
CA ARG A 18 -0.12 -21.09 32.65
C ARG A 18 0.33 -20.32 31.42
N ARG A 19 1.36 -20.81 30.72
CA ARG A 19 1.95 -20.17 29.53
C ARG A 19 1.97 -21.08 28.30
N SER A 20 1.91 -22.39 28.52
CA SER A 20 2.04 -23.42 27.47
C SER A 20 0.99 -24.54 27.66
N PRO A 21 -0.32 -24.22 27.63
CA PRO A 21 -1.39 -25.19 27.89
C PRO A 21 -1.34 -26.40 26.94
N LEU A 22 -1.14 -26.17 25.65
CA LEU A 22 -1.05 -27.23 24.65
C LEU A 22 0.16 -28.16 24.86
N ALA A 23 1.31 -27.58 25.24
CA ALA A 23 2.49 -28.39 25.58
C ALA A 23 2.20 -29.24 26.83
N ALA A 24 1.56 -28.66 27.85
CA ALA A 24 1.21 -29.40 29.06
C ALA A 24 0.24 -30.57 28.77
N GLU A 25 -0.75 -30.36 27.91
CA GLU A 25 -1.68 -31.40 27.46
C GLU A 25 -0.99 -32.50 26.67
N ARG A 26 -0.15 -32.14 25.69
CA ARG A 26 0.65 -33.11 24.91
C ARG A 26 1.54 -33.94 25.82
N ILE A 27 2.21 -33.31 26.79
CA ILE A 27 3.06 -34.02 27.76
C ILE A 27 2.22 -34.94 28.65
N ARG A 28 1.04 -34.49 29.10
CA ARG A 28 0.12 -35.31 29.90
C ARG A 28 -0.37 -36.54 29.15
N ALA A 29 -0.70 -36.39 27.86
CA ALA A 29 -1.21 -37.45 27.00
C ALA A 29 -0.12 -38.42 26.50
N THR A 30 1.15 -38.02 26.55
CA THR A 30 2.27 -38.84 26.06
C THR A 30 2.67 -39.91 27.08
N LEU A 31 2.90 -41.14 26.61
CA LEU A 31 3.43 -42.24 27.41
C LEU A 31 4.95 -42.12 27.61
N PRO A 32 5.51 -42.58 28.75
CA PRO A 32 6.95 -42.64 28.95
C PRO A 32 7.64 -43.50 27.89
N SER A 33 8.77 -43.02 27.36
CA SER A 33 9.57 -43.76 26.38
C SER A 33 10.68 -44.57 27.05
N PRO A 34 10.77 -45.90 26.84
CA PRO A 34 11.83 -46.73 27.41
C PRO A 34 13.20 -46.46 26.78
N ALA A 35 13.25 -45.72 25.67
CA ALA A 35 14.48 -45.26 25.05
C ALA A 35 15.16 -44.13 25.85
N ILE A 36 14.48 -43.54 26.83
CA ILE A 36 14.99 -42.42 27.63
C ILE A 36 15.40 -42.96 28.99
N ARG A 37 16.68 -42.87 29.31
CA ARG A 37 17.24 -43.30 30.59
C ARG A 37 17.83 -42.11 31.32
N LEU A 38 17.22 -41.76 32.44
CA LEU A 38 17.63 -40.63 33.29
C LEU A 38 18.25 -41.17 34.58
N GLU A 39 19.28 -40.49 35.07
CA GLU A 39 20.01 -40.85 36.29
C GLU A 39 20.51 -39.58 37.00
N SER A 40 20.90 -39.70 38.27
CA SER A 40 21.50 -38.59 39.03
C SER A 40 23.01 -38.54 38.83
N ALA A 41 23.54 -37.37 38.48
CA ALA A 41 24.98 -37.12 38.39
C ALA A 41 25.60 -36.81 39.77
N PRO A 42 26.94 -36.87 39.91
CA PRO A 42 27.65 -36.56 41.15
C PRO A 42 27.40 -35.17 41.73
N ASP A 43 27.03 -34.18 40.91
CA ASP A 43 26.67 -32.82 41.36
C ASP A 43 25.21 -32.70 41.82
N GLY A 44 24.46 -33.82 41.87
CA GLY A 44 23.06 -33.89 42.25
C GLY A 44 22.08 -33.54 41.13
N GLY A 45 22.56 -33.17 39.94
CA GLY A 45 21.72 -32.86 38.79
C GLY A 45 21.25 -34.11 38.03
N LEU A 46 20.10 -34.00 37.37
CA LEU A 46 19.63 -35.02 36.44
C LEU A 46 20.53 -35.07 35.19
N THR A 47 20.95 -36.25 34.76
CA THR A 47 21.60 -36.50 33.48
C THR A 47 20.93 -37.70 32.80
N GLY A 48 21.32 -38.04 31.59
CA GLY A 48 20.76 -39.20 30.93
C GLY A 48 21.14 -39.38 29.48
N VAL A 49 20.61 -40.43 28.88
CA VAL A 49 20.81 -40.79 27.48
C VAL A 49 19.48 -41.08 26.79
N VAL A 50 19.42 -40.76 25.51
CA VAL A 50 18.37 -41.24 24.60
C VAL A 50 18.98 -42.31 23.71
N LEU A 51 18.31 -43.46 23.64
CA LEU A 51 18.67 -44.57 22.76
C LEU A 51 18.09 -44.34 21.36
N ASP A 52 18.97 -44.40 20.36
CA ASP A 52 18.66 -44.24 18.94
C ASP A 52 19.22 -45.47 18.20
N GLY A 53 18.43 -46.55 18.23
CA GLY A 53 18.85 -47.87 17.77
C GLY A 53 20.07 -48.41 18.54
N PRO A 54 21.20 -48.75 17.87
CA PRO A 54 22.43 -49.20 18.54
C PRO A 54 23.26 -48.05 19.13
N THR A 55 22.88 -46.80 18.88
CA THR A 55 23.62 -45.63 19.37
C THR A 55 22.92 -45.00 20.57
N SER A 56 23.68 -44.38 21.47
CA SER A 56 23.14 -43.60 22.59
C SER A 56 23.64 -42.17 22.51
N ARG A 57 22.75 -41.20 22.69
CA ARG A 57 23.10 -39.77 22.73
C ARG A 57 22.94 -39.24 24.14
N GLN A 58 23.97 -38.57 24.64
CA GLN A 58 23.97 -37.96 25.96
C GLN A 58 23.10 -36.69 25.97
N LEU A 59 22.28 -36.51 27.01
CA LEU A 59 21.38 -35.36 27.19
C LEU A 59 22.01 -34.18 27.94
N ALA A 60 23.02 -34.45 28.78
CA ALA A 60 23.82 -33.49 29.53
C ALA A 60 25.10 -34.17 30.07
N SER A 61 26.06 -33.42 30.60
CA SER A 61 27.27 -33.94 31.24
C SER A 61 26.98 -35.08 32.21
N ARG A 62 27.80 -36.14 32.17
CA ARG A 62 27.67 -37.30 33.07
C ARG A 62 28.17 -37.00 34.49
N ARG A 63 29.03 -35.98 34.63
CA ARG A 63 29.71 -35.67 35.90
C ARG A 63 29.20 -34.39 36.55
N GLY A 64 28.84 -33.39 35.75
CA GLY A 64 28.48 -32.05 36.23
C GLY A 64 27.45 -31.31 35.37
N PRO A 65 26.24 -31.88 35.14
CA PRO A 65 25.21 -31.27 34.31
C PRO A 65 24.70 -29.91 34.83
N ILE A 66 24.71 -29.65 36.14
CA ILE A 66 24.33 -28.34 36.70
C ILE A 66 25.40 -27.29 36.34
N ALA A 67 26.68 -27.65 36.48
CA ALA A 67 27.79 -26.76 36.15
C ALA A 67 27.81 -26.43 34.64
N GLU A 68 27.57 -27.43 33.78
CA GLU A 68 27.40 -27.25 32.34
C GLU A 68 26.25 -26.28 32.01
N GLY A 69 25.06 -26.50 32.60
CA GLY A 69 23.90 -25.65 32.40
C GLY A 69 24.15 -24.19 32.82
N ARG A 70 24.84 -23.97 33.95
CA ARG A 70 25.22 -22.62 34.42
C ARG A 70 26.23 -21.95 33.49
N ALA A 71 27.23 -22.68 33.01
CA ALA A 71 28.23 -22.15 32.07
C ALA A 71 27.58 -21.72 30.74
N LEU A 72 26.66 -22.55 30.22
CA LEU A 72 25.91 -22.21 29.01
C LEU A 72 24.98 -21.00 29.23
N ALA A 73 24.26 -20.95 30.35
CA ALA A 73 23.43 -19.80 30.67
C ALA A 73 24.28 -18.51 30.71
N ALA A 74 25.47 -18.55 31.33
CA ALA A 74 26.36 -17.39 31.49
C ALA A 74 26.79 -16.71 30.18
N THR A 75 26.70 -17.39 29.03
CA THR A 75 27.00 -16.77 27.72
C THR A 75 25.92 -15.77 27.26
N VAL A 76 24.77 -15.73 27.94
CA VAL A 76 23.69 -14.78 27.69
C VAL A 76 23.90 -13.52 28.53
N ASP A 77 24.03 -12.39 27.84
CA ASP A 77 23.94 -11.05 28.43
C ASP A 77 22.47 -10.68 28.65
N ILE A 78 22.04 -10.79 29.90
CA ILE A 78 20.66 -10.54 30.34
C ILE A 78 20.34 -9.04 30.47
N ILE A 79 21.35 -8.17 30.49
CA ILE A 79 21.14 -6.72 30.45
C ILE A 79 20.71 -6.35 29.03
N ALA A 80 21.45 -6.83 28.03
CA ALA A 80 21.17 -6.57 26.62
C ALA A 80 19.95 -7.34 26.07
N SER A 81 19.63 -8.52 26.61
CA SER A 81 18.56 -9.39 26.10
C SER A 81 17.58 -9.81 27.19
N ALA A 82 16.35 -9.28 27.15
CA ALA A 82 15.30 -9.64 28.12
C ALA A 82 14.63 -10.99 27.80
N ALA A 83 14.73 -11.46 26.55
CA ALA A 83 14.19 -12.75 26.13
C ALA A 83 15.29 -13.70 25.63
N THR A 84 15.17 -14.99 25.93
CA THR A 84 16.05 -16.04 25.41
C THR A 84 15.25 -17.12 24.70
N VAL A 85 15.63 -17.43 23.45
CA VAL A 85 15.06 -18.52 22.65
C VAL A 85 16.02 -19.70 22.71
N VAL A 86 15.60 -20.77 23.39
CA VAL A 86 16.40 -21.96 23.65
C VAL A 86 16.00 -23.08 22.69
N THR A 87 16.94 -23.61 21.91
CA THR A 87 16.69 -24.83 21.12
C THR A 87 17.24 -26.05 21.85
N GLY A 88 16.32 -26.87 22.35
CA GLY A 88 16.58 -28.08 23.13
C GLY A 88 16.40 -27.86 24.63
N PHE A 89 15.46 -28.60 25.22
CA PHE A 89 15.29 -28.64 26.68
C PHE A 89 16.27 -29.62 27.32
N GLY A 90 16.55 -30.75 26.66
CA GLY A 90 17.40 -31.80 27.24
C GLY A 90 16.83 -32.28 28.58
N VAL A 91 17.60 -32.07 29.67
CA VAL A 91 17.16 -32.32 31.06
C VAL A 91 16.89 -31.04 31.87
N GLY A 92 16.95 -29.86 31.23
CA GLY A 92 16.44 -28.60 31.79
C GLY A 92 17.43 -27.73 32.58
N HIS A 93 18.67 -28.15 32.86
CA HIS A 93 19.59 -27.39 33.74
C HIS A 93 19.98 -26.00 33.23
N HIS A 94 20.21 -25.83 31.93
CA HIS A 94 20.49 -24.52 31.34
C HIS A 94 19.26 -23.62 31.37
N VAL A 95 18.06 -24.18 31.20
CA VAL A 95 16.78 -23.45 31.31
C VAL A 95 16.56 -23.00 32.76
N ALA A 96 16.79 -23.89 33.74
CA ALA A 96 16.73 -23.56 35.15
C ALA A 96 17.72 -22.46 35.55
N ALA A 97 18.97 -22.55 35.07
CA ALA A 97 19.99 -21.54 35.32
C ALA A 97 19.65 -20.18 34.71
N LEU A 98 19.07 -20.15 33.49
CA LEU A 98 18.54 -18.93 32.88
C LEU A 98 17.36 -18.37 33.66
N ALA A 99 16.41 -19.21 34.08
CA ALA A 99 15.21 -18.80 34.81
C ALA A 99 15.57 -18.08 36.12
N MET A 100 16.57 -18.59 36.84
CA MET A 100 17.04 -17.97 38.08
C MET A 100 17.79 -16.65 37.86
N ARG A 101 18.37 -16.44 36.67
CA ARG A 101 19.06 -15.19 36.30
C ARG A 101 18.09 -14.13 35.78
N LEU A 102 17.17 -14.51 34.91
CA LEU A 102 16.20 -13.62 34.27
C LEU A 102 15.02 -13.29 35.17
N LYS A 103 14.60 -14.24 36.02
CA LYS A 103 13.41 -14.13 36.87
C LYS A 103 12.18 -13.68 36.06
N GLN A 104 11.28 -12.91 36.67
CA GLN A 104 10.09 -12.37 36.00
C GLN A 104 10.41 -11.17 35.08
N ASP A 105 11.63 -10.63 35.15
CA ASP A 105 12.11 -9.51 34.33
C ASP A 105 12.59 -9.96 32.94
N GLY A 106 12.47 -11.26 32.67
CA GLY A 106 12.77 -11.86 31.38
C GLY A 106 11.84 -13.01 31.00
N ALA A 107 12.02 -13.48 29.77
CA ALA A 107 11.25 -14.57 29.19
C ALA A 107 12.14 -15.62 28.53
N ILE A 108 11.75 -16.89 28.62
CA ILE A 108 12.47 -18.03 28.05
C ILE A 108 11.51 -18.83 27.17
N PHE A 109 11.80 -18.90 25.88
CA PHE A 109 11.05 -19.68 24.90
C PHE A 109 11.86 -20.93 24.57
N VAL A 110 11.38 -22.10 24.98
CA VAL A 110 12.07 -23.37 24.80
C VAL A 110 11.41 -24.17 23.70
N PHE A 111 12.18 -24.54 22.68
CA PHE A 111 11.76 -25.53 21.69
C PHE A 111 12.29 -26.91 22.04
N GLU A 112 11.37 -27.86 22.28
CA GLU A 112 11.66 -29.27 22.50
C GLU A 112 10.57 -30.14 21.88
N PRO A 113 10.82 -30.74 20.70
CA PRO A 113 9.84 -31.57 20.00
C PRO A 113 9.69 -32.98 20.58
N ASP A 114 10.66 -33.46 21.37
CA ASP A 114 10.56 -34.77 22.02
C ASP A 114 9.71 -34.66 23.30
N VAL A 115 8.40 -34.79 23.12
CA VAL A 115 7.42 -34.70 24.21
C VAL A 115 7.61 -35.83 25.23
N ALA A 116 8.10 -37.00 24.80
CA ALA A 116 8.38 -38.12 25.70
C ALA A 116 9.59 -37.82 26.61
N LEU A 117 10.58 -37.07 26.11
CA LEU A 117 11.68 -36.55 26.93
C LEU A 117 11.21 -35.56 27.98
N LEU A 118 10.41 -34.56 27.59
CA LEU A 118 9.81 -33.60 28.54
C LEU A 118 9.03 -34.35 29.63
N ARG A 119 8.22 -35.33 29.22
CA ARG A 119 7.47 -36.19 30.13
C ARG A 119 8.38 -36.91 31.14
N ALA A 120 9.41 -37.58 30.67
CA ALA A 120 10.35 -38.33 31.50
C ALA A 120 11.07 -37.42 32.52
N VAL A 121 11.47 -36.21 32.12
CA VAL A 121 12.12 -35.24 33.01
C VAL A 121 11.15 -34.73 34.08
N PHE A 122 9.93 -34.33 33.68
CA PHE A 122 8.95 -33.78 34.63
C PHE A 122 8.35 -34.82 35.58
N GLU A 123 8.47 -36.12 35.28
CA GLU A 123 8.13 -37.19 36.21
C GLU A 123 9.19 -37.44 37.30
N GLN A 124 10.47 -37.11 37.02
CA GLN A 124 11.60 -37.47 37.88
C GLN A 124 12.25 -36.29 38.59
N SER A 125 11.96 -35.05 38.17
CA SER A 125 12.56 -33.83 38.72
C SER A 125 11.50 -32.80 39.14
N ASP A 126 11.63 -32.26 40.36
CA ASP A 126 10.81 -31.13 40.80
C ASP A 126 11.33 -29.85 40.13
N CYS A 127 10.65 -29.44 39.07
CA CYS A 127 11.00 -28.28 38.28
C CYS A 127 10.24 -27.03 38.75
N THR A 128 9.31 -27.17 39.71
CA THR A 128 8.45 -26.07 40.14
C THR A 128 9.18 -24.83 40.65
N PRO A 129 10.32 -24.92 41.38
CA PRO A 129 10.97 -23.73 41.94
C PRO A 129 11.46 -22.76 40.87
N TRP A 130 12.01 -23.26 39.76
CA TRP A 130 12.54 -22.42 38.69
C TRP A 130 11.53 -22.19 37.56
N LEU A 131 10.60 -23.13 37.32
CA LEU A 131 9.47 -22.90 36.40
C LEU A 131 8.59 -21.73 36.87
N GLY A 132 8.37 -21.59 38.19
CA GLY A 132 7.61 -20.49 38.76
C GLY A 132 8.37 -19.17 38.91
N ALA A 133 9.70 -19.21 38.84
CA ALA A 133 10.55 -18.03 39.05
C ALA A 133 10.63 -17.11 37.81
N SER A 134 10.29 -17.61 36.61
CA SER A 134 10.45 -16.87 35.34
C SER A 134 9.30 -17.12 34.37
N ASN A 135 9.20 -16.29 33.32
CA ASN A 135 8.24 -16.50 32.23
C ASN A 135 8.78 -17.56 31.26
N ILE A 136 8.36 -18.83 31.41
CA ILE A 136 8.81 -19.93 30.56
C ILE A 136 7.69 -20.41 29.64
N VAL A 137 7.99 -20.46 28.35
CA VAL A 137 7.10 -20.92 27.28
C VAL A 137 7.74 -22.14 26.62
N ILE A 138 7.01 -23.25 26.51
CA ILE A 138 7.47 -24.50 25.89
C ILE A 138 6.72 -24.72 24.59
N ILE A 139 7.47 -24.89 23.50
CA ILE A 139 6.97 -25.11 22.14
C ILE A 139 7.45 -26.48 21.69
N THR A 140 6.52 -27.32 21.25
CA THR A 140 6.78 -28.74 20.91
C THR A 140 6.71 -29.03 19.41
N ASP A 141 6.37 -28.04 18.60
CA ASP A 141 6.25 -28.15 17.15
C ASP A 141 6.97 -26.97 16.50
N ALA A 142 7.90 -27.26 15.59
CA ALA A 142 8.70 -26.26 14.89
C ALA A 142 7.87 -25.41 13.93
N ASP A 143 6.73 -25.93 13.50
CA ASP A 143 5.92 -25.38 12.43
C ASP A 143 4.65 -24.68 12.98
N ASP A 144 4.26 -24.90 14.24
CA ASP A 144 3.06 -24.32 14.86
C ASP A 144 3.24 -22.85 15.29
N THR A 145 3.13 -21.94 14.32
CA THR A 145 3.16 -20.49 14.50
C THR A 145 2.06 -19.96 15.43
N GLY A 146 0.90 -20.62 15.47
CA GLY A 146 -0.21 -20.28 16.36
C GLY A 146 0.16 -20.47 17.84
N ALA A 147 0.77 -21.61 18.18
CA ALA A 147 1.28 -21.89 19.53
C ALA A 147 2.42 -20.94 19.92
N MET A 148 3.32 -20.62 18.99
CA MET A 148 4.38 -19.63 19.22
C MET A 148 3.80 -18.26 19.56
N ALA A 149 2.82 -17.78 18.78
CA ALA A 149 2.17 -16.48 18.97
C ALA A 149 1.26 -16.41 20.20
N ALA A 150 0.64 -17.53 20.59
CA ALA A 150 -0.04 -17.64 21.87
C ALA A 150 0.95 -17.49 23.04
N GLY A 151 2.12 -18.13 22.93
CA GLY A 151 3.17 -18.08 23.95
C GLY A 151 3.78 -16.69 24.16
N THR A 152 3.73 -15.80 23.17
CA THR A 152 4.25 -14.43 23.30
C THR A 152 3.28 -13.46 23.98
N GLN A 153 2.00 -13.84 24.17
CA GLN A 153 0.98 -12.95 24.74
C GLN A 153 1.36 -12.46 26.14
N GLY A 154 1.36 -11.14 26.32
CA GLY A 154 1.72 -10.48 27.56
C GLY A 154 3.23 -10.42 27.84
N LEU A 155 4.08 -10.78 26.87
CA LEU A 155 5.55 -10.70 26.95
C LEU A 155 6.14 -9.72 25.93
N GLU A 156 5.31 -8.90 25.28
CA GLU A 156 5.67 -8.06 24.14
C GLU A 156 6.75 -7.03 24.51
N ALA A 157 6.68 -6.42 25.69
CA ALA A 157 7.68 -5.47 26.18
C ALA A 157 9.05 -6.11 26.42
N LEU A 158 9.08 -7.37 26.88
CA LEU A 158 10.31 -8.14 27.05
C LEU A 158 10.93 -8.47 25.69
N LEU A 159 10.11 -8.95 24.75
CA LEU A 159 10.50 -9.24 23.38
C LEU A 159 11.03 -7.98 22.65
N ALA A 160 10.41 -6.83 22.89
CA ALA A 160 10.86 -5.52 22.38
C ALA A 160 12.16 -5.01 23.04
N SER A 161 12.63 -5.68 24.09
CA SER A 161 13.80 -5.30 24.89
C SER A 161 15.03 -6.20 24.68
N GLY A 162 15.08 -6.90 23.54
CA GLY A 162 16.23 -7.68 23.10
C GLY A 162 16.01 -9.19 23.27
N THR A 163 16.53 -9.95 22.31
CA THR A 163 16.35 -11.41 22.28
C THR A 163 17.64 -12.11 21.88
N LYS A 164 18.00 -13.18 22.62
CA LYS A 164 19.16 -14.02 22.33
C LYS A 164 18.73 -15.44 21.98
N ILE A 165 19.23 -15.97 20.87
CA ILE A 165 19.11 -17.40 20.57
C ILE A 165 20.24 -18.15 21.28
N LEU A 166 19.89 -19.21 22.00
CA LEU A 166 20.79 -20.11 22.71
C LEU A 166 20.55 -21.55 22.25
N GLN A 167 21.54 -22.14 21.57
CA GLN A 167 21.47 -23.54 21.16
C GLN A 167 22.02 -24.44 22.26
N HIS A 168 21.26 -25.44 22.71
CA HIS A 168 21.74 -26.41 23.68
C HIS A 168 22.61 -27.47 22.98
N PRO A 169 23.94 -27.53 23.23
CA PRO A 169 24.84 -28.34 22.42
C PRO A 169 24.49 -29.85 22.38
N PRO A 170 24.15 -30.51 23.49
CA PRO A 170 23.72 -31.92 23.48
C PRO A 170 22.45 -32.17 22.66
N SER A 171 21.57 -31.18 22.52
CA SER A 171 20.33 -31.32 21.74
C SER A 171 20.50 -31.05 20.25
N LYS A 172 21.54 -30.31 19.83
CA LYS A 172 21.73 -29.86 18.44
C LYS A 172 21.62 -31.00 17.41
N ALA A 173 22.33 -32.10 17.63
CA ALA A 173 22.34 -33.23 16.70
C ALA A 173 21.00 -33.99 16.65
N ARG A 174 20.21 -33.96 17.74
CA ARG A 174 18.89 -34.63 17.82
C ARG A 174 17.81 -33.79 17.16
N LEU A 175 17.86 -32.47 17.36
CA LEU A 175 16.89 -31.55 16.78
C LEU A 175 17.09 -31.34 15.27
N ALA A 176 18.31 -31.51 14.78
CA ALA A 176 18.66 -31.43 13.36
C ALA A 176 18.05 -30.17 12.70
N ASP A 177 17.38 -30.33 11.56
CA ASP A 177 16.74 -29.27 10.78
C ASP A 177 15.53 -28.64 11.50
N GLN A 178 14.91 -29.33 12.46
CA GLN A 178 13.75 -28.80 13.19
C GLN A 178 14.10 -27.56 14.00
N ALA A 179 15.33 -27.48 14.54
CA ALA A 179 15.78 -26.30 15.27
C ALA A 179 15.88 -25.07 14.35
N ASP A 180 16.38 -25.25 13.12
CA ASP A 180 16.51 -24.15 12.15
C ASP A 180 15.14 -23.70 11.64
N ARG A 181 14.22 -24.64 11.38
CA ARG A 181 12.81 -24.35 11.04
C ARG A 181 12.11 -23.58 12.15
N PHE A 182 12.23 -24.04 13.40
CA PHE A 182 11.69 -23.35 14.57
C PHE A 182 12.27 -21.93 14.69
N ILE A 183 13.58 -21.75 14.58
CA ILE A 183 14.23 -20.43 14.66
C ILE A 183 13.68 -19.51 13.57
N ALA A 184 13.54 -19.98 12.34
CA ALA A 184 12.99 -19.19 11.24
C ALA A 184 11.54 -18.75 11.51
N ASN A 185 10.68 -19.69 11.89
CA ASN A 185 9.26 -19.42 12.17
C ASN A 185 9.09 -18.50 13.39
N PHE A 186 9.81 -18.77 14.49
CA PHE A 186 9.76 -17.95 15.70
C PHE A 186 10.32 -16.54 15.45
N THR A 187 11.36 -16.40 14.61
CA THR A 187 11.85 -15.08 14.17
C THR A 187 10.76 -14.31 13.41
N GLY A 188 9.97 -15.01 12.59
CA GLY A 188 8.79 -14.44 11.93
C GLY A 188 7.74 -13.91 12.91
N VAL A 189 7.38 -14.71 13.91
CA VAL A 189 6.43 -14.33 15.00
C VAL A 189 6.99 -13.15 15.80
N MET A 190 8.28 -13.17 16.13
CA MET A 190 8.96 -12.10 16.83
C MET A 190 8.94 -10.77 16.06
N LYS A 191 9.14 -10.85 14.74
CA LYS A 191 9.04 -9.68 13.87
C LYS A 191 7.61 -9.13 13.86
N ALA A 192 6.61 -9.99 13.78
CA ALA A 192 5.19 -9.61 13.88
C ALA A 192 4.87 -8.91 15.22
N VAL A 193 5.29 -9.49 16.35
CA VAL A 193 5.12 -8.88 17.68
C VAL A 193 5.81 -7.53 17.77
N ARG A 194 7.06 -7.41 17.30
CA ARG A 194 7.79 -6.14 17.29
C ARG A 194 7.08 -5.10 16.44
N THR A 195 6.58 -5.47 15.26
CA THR A 195 5.80 -4.57 14.40
C THR A 195 4.56 -4.08 15.13
N MET A 196 3.79 -4.97 15.76
CA MET A 196 2.62 -4.58 16.56
C MET A 196 2.97 -3.60 17.69
N VAL A 197 4.07 -3.85 18.43
CA VAL A 197 4.53 -2.94 19.48
C VAL A 197 4.92 -1.58 18.89
N VAL A 198 5.74 -1.54 17.84
CA VAL A 198 6.16 -0.28 17.22
C VAL A 198 4.96 0.49 16.69
N THR A 199 4.03 -0.16 16.00
CA THR A 199 2.80 0.48 15.52
C THR A 199 1.98 1.05 16.68
N THR A 200 1.81 0.31 17.77
CA THR A 200 1.09 0.79 18.97
C THR A 200 1.76 2.03 19.58
N LEU A 201 3.09 2.02 19.68
CA LEU A 201 3.86 3.14 20.24
C LEU A 201 3.85 4.38 19.34
N VAL A 202 4.01 4.19 18.03
CA VAL A 202 4.10 5.28 17.04
C VAL A 202 2.74 5.87 16.71
N GLN A 203 1.64 5.11 16.84
CA GLN A 203 0.27 5.55 16.50
C GLN A 203 -0.57 5.90 17.73
N MET A 204 0.03 6.04 18.92
CA MET A 204 -0.72 6.29 20.15
C MET A 204 -1.46 7.64 20.11
N ASP A 205 -0.79 8.68 19.61
CA ASP A 205 -1.37 10.01 19.37
C ASP A 205 -2.55 9.96 18.39
N VAL A 206 -2.39 9.26 17.26
CA VAL A 206 -3.43 9.03 16.26
C VAL A 206 -4.61 8.27 16.85
N THR A 207 -4.33 7.23 17.66
CA THR A 207 -5.34 6.41 18.31
C THR A 207 -6.17 7.23 19.29
N VAL A 208 -5.52 7.97 20.20
CA VAL A 208 -6.22 8.80 21.17
C VAL A 208 -6.96 9.95 20.48
N ARG A 209 -6.39 10.57 19.43
CA ARG A 209 -7.11 11.53 18.60
C ARG A 209 -8.38 10.92 18.04
N ASN A 210 -8.30 9.81 17.31
CA ASN A 210 -9.48 9.21 16.71
C ASN A 210 -10.54 8.86 17.76
N LEU A 211 -10.13 8.30 18.90
CA LEU A 211 -11.04 8.03 20.02
C LEU A 211 -11.72 9.31 20.51
N THR A 212 -10.97 10.37 20.83
CA THR A 212 -11.56 11.62 21.37
C THR A 212 -12.43 12.33 20.35
N GLN A 213 -12.04 12.30 19.07
CA GLN A 213 -12.85 12.81 17.95
C GLN A 213 -14.13 12.00 17.75
N ASN A 214 -14.13 10.72 18.11
CA ASN A 214 -15.29 9.84 18.02
C ASN A 214 -16.21 9.84 19.25
N ILE A 215 -15.90 10.59 20.30
CA ILE A 215 -16.69 10.65 21.56
C ILE A 215 -18.18 10.87 21.29
N ARG A 216 -18.52 11.70 20.30
CA ARG A 216 -19.92 11.95 19.94
C ARG A 216 -20.67 10.68 19.59
N TRP A 217 -20.11 9.86 18.71
CA TRP A 217 -20.75 8.60 18.29
C TRP A 217 -20.67 7.57 19.39
N TYR A 218 -19.52 7.42 20.07
CA TYR A 218 -19.37 6.46 21.16
C TYR A 218 -20.37 6.72 22.30
N ALA A 219 -20.52 7.98 22.69
CA ALA A 219 -21.41 8.38 23.77
C ALA A 219 -22.89 8.20 23.42
N THR A 220 -23.27 8.16 22.13
CA THR A 220 -24.69 8.18 21.71
C THR A 220 -25.15 6.89 21.03
N ALA A 221 -24.31 6.27 20.20
CA ALA A 221 -24.65 5.04 19.48
C ALA A 221 -24.91 3.85 20.43
N PRO A 222 -25.79 2.90 20.07
CA PRO A 222 -25.95 1.64 20.80
C PRO A 222 -24.67 0.80 20.77
N GLY A 223 -24.53 -0.06 21.79
CA GLY A 223 -23.47 -1.04 21.83
C GLY A 223 -23.78 -2.29 20.99
N ILE A 224 -22.98 -3.32 21.17
CA ILE A 224 -23.17 -4.68 20.64
C ILE A 224 -23.54 -5.71 21.72
N ARG A 225 -23.72 -5.30 22.99
CA ARG A 225 -23.95 -6.21 24.12
C ARG A 225 -25.16 -7.14 23.90
N ASP A 226 -26.24 -6.59 23.38
CA ASP A 226 -27.48 -7.30 23.01
C ASP A 226 -27.32 -8.25 21.83
N LEU A 227 -26.28 -8.09 21.01
CA LEU A 227 -25.95 -9.02 19.92
C LEU A 227 -25.30 -10.31 20.42
N ARG A 228 -24.92 -10.41 21.69
CA ARG A 228 -24.26 -11.61 22.22
C ARG A 228 -25.17 -12.83 22.04
N ASP A 229 -24.64 -13.89 21.41
CA ASP A 229 -25.35 -15.15 21.12
C ASP A 229 -26.65 -15.00 20.30
N ALA A 230 -26.88 -13.84 19.65
CA ALA A 230 -28.10 -13.58 18.91
C ALA A 230 -28.29 -14.49 17.68
N ALA A 231 -27.23 -15.12 17.19
CA ALA A 231 -27.24 -16.09 16.09
C ALA A 231 -26.52 -17.40 16.50
N LYS A 232 -26.68 -17.81 17.76
CA LYS A 232 -25.99 -18.98 18.32
C LYS A 232 -26.17 -20.24 17.47
N GLY A 233 -25.05 -20.87 17.08
CA GLY A 233 -25.01 -22.09 16.27
C GLY A 233 -25.47 -21.92 14.82
N ARG A 234 -25.56 -20.68 14.32
CA ARG A 234 -25.80 -20.38 12.90
C ARG A 234 -24.47 -20.10 12.20
N PRO A 235 -24.35 -20.40 10.90
CA PRO A 235 -23.15 -20.05 10.14
C PRO A 235 -23.04 -18.53 9.97
N ALA A 236 -21.83 -18.01 10.07
CA ALA A 236 -21.48 -16.66 9.66
C ALA A 236 -20.53 -16.69 8.47
N ILE A 237 -20.78 -15.84 7.46
CA ILE A 237 -19.86 -15.62 6.34
C ILE A 237 -19.16 -14.29 6.56
N ILE A 238 -17.85 -14.35 6.73
CA ILE A 238 -16.96 -13.22 6.87
C ILE A 238 -16.39 -12.90 5.48
N VAL A 239 -16.83 -11.78 4.92
CA VAL A 239 -16.48 -11.35 3.57
C VAL A 239 -15.33 -10.35 3.64
N ALA A 240 -14.15 -10.78 3.21
CA ALA A 240 -12.93 -9.98 3.14
C ALA A 240 -12.58 -9.55 1.71
N ALA A 241 -11.59 -8.67 1.55
CA ALA A 241 -11.35 -7.89 0.32
C ALA A 241 -10.32 -8.45 -0.65
N GLY A 242 -9.80 -9.65 -0.36
CA GLY A 242 -8.76 -10.26 -1.13
C GLY A 242 -9.24 -10.69 -2.53
N PRO A 243 -8.29 -10.88 -3.48
CA PRO A 243 -8.62 -11.11 -4.89
C PRO A 243 -9.53 -12.31 -5.16
N SER A 244 -9.49 -13.32 -4.28
CA SER A 244 -10.29 -14.53 -4.43
C SER A 244 -11.80 -14.32 -4.25
N LEU A 245 -12.25 -13.20 -3.66
CA LEU A 245 -13.67 -12.91 -3.43
C LEU A 245 -14.52 -13.04 -4.70
N ARG A 246 -13.94 -12.70 -5.86
CA ARG A 246 -14.62 -12.82 -7.16
C ARG A 246 -15.12 -14.24 -7.47
N ARG A 247 -14.54 -15.27 -6.86
CA ARG A 247 -14.86 -16.69 -7.11
C ARG A 247 -16.18 -17.10 -6.44
N ASN A 248 -16.58 -16.42 -5.37
CA ASN A 248 -17.68 -16.86 -4.51
C ASN A 248 -18.71 -15.75 -4.19
N ILE A 249 -18.44 -14.48 -4.50
CA ILE A 249 -19.35 -13.37 -4.21
C ILE A 249 -20.77 -13.58 -4.78
N ASP A 250 -20.90 -14.19 -5.96
CA ASP A 250 -22.21 -14.42 -6.60
C ASP A 250 -23.05 -15.49 -5.88
N LEU A 251 -22.46 -16.35 -5.07
CA LEU A 251 -23.22 -17.29 -4.24
C LEU A 251 -24.01 -16.56 -3.15
N LEU A 252 -23.58 -15.38 -2.72
CA LEU A 252 -24.27 -14.59 -1.70
C LEU A 252 -25.54 -13.89 -2.21
N SER A 253 -25.67 -13.71 -3.54
CA SER A 253 -26.86 -13.10 -4.15
C SER A 253 -27.98 -14.11 -4.39
N GLN A 254 -27.73 -15.40 -4.15
CA GLN A 254 -28.74 -16.44 -4.32
C GLN A 254 -29.92 -16.24 -3.34
N PRO A 255 -31.17 -16.45 -3.79
CA PRO A 255 -32.35 -16.30 -2.93
C PRO A 255 -32.27 -17.14 -1.64
N GLY A 256 -32.65 -16.55 -0.52
CA GLY A 256 -32.72 -17.25 0.78
C GLY A 256 -31.38 -17.52 1.47
N ILE A 257 -30.24 -17.12 0.90
CA ILE A 257 -28.93 -17.24 1.59
C ILE A 257 -28.89 -16.32 2.80
N ARG A 258 -29.23 -15.03 2.61
CA ARG A 258 -29.27 -14.02 3.69
C ARG A 258 -30.20 -14.42 4.84
N ASP A 259 -31.23 -15.22 4.59
CA ASP A 259 -32.17 -15.68 5.62
C ASP A 259 -31.62 -16.84 6.46
N ARG A 260 -30.49 -17.45 6.08
CA ARG A 260 -29.93 -18.66 6.71
C ARG A 260 -28.51 -18.47 7.26
N VAL A 261 -27.81 -17.42 6.85
CA VAL A 261 -26.40 -17.17 7.25
C VAL A 261 -26.17 -15.71 7.62
N VAL A 262 -25.39 -15.45 8.68
CA VAL A 262 -25.02 -14.09 9.04
C VAL A 262 -23.87 -13.61 8.14
N ILE A 263 -24.19 -12.76 7.17
CA ILE A 263 -23.17 -12.09 6.33
C ILE A 263 -22.56 -10.88 7.08
N ILE A 264 -21.26 -10.92 7.33
CA ILE A 264 -20.46 -9.84 7.94
C ILE A 264 -19.39 -9.40 6.93
N ALA A 265 -19.47 -8.17 6.45
CA ALA A 265 -18.54 -7.62 5.47
C ALA A 265 -17.50 -6.73 6.14
N VAL A 266 -16.25 -6.79 5.69
CA VAL A 266 -15.28 -5.73 6.00
C VAL A 266 -15.64 -4.46 5.20
N GLN A 267 -15.34 -3.28 5.73
CA GLN A 267 -15.72 -2.01 5.10
C GLN A 267 -15.32 -1.85 3.61
N THR A 268 -14.18 -2.41 3.21
CA THR A 268 -13.65 -2.26 1.84
C THR A 268 -14.48 -2.99 0.78
N VAL A 269 -15.30 -3.99 1.15
CA VAL A 269 -16.11 -4.78 0.21
C VAL A 269 -17.58 -4.39 0.17
N LEU A 270 -18.01 -3.40 0.97
CA LEU A 270 -19.40 -2.98 1.03
C LEU A 270 -19.95 -2.56 -0.35
N ARG A 271 -19.27 -1.63 -1.04
CA ARG A 271 -19.72 -1.17 -2.37
C ARG A 271 -19.76 -2.30 -3.41
N PRO A 272 -18.73 -3.17 -3.53
CA PRO A 272 -18.82 -4.36 -4.38
C PRO A 272 -20.02 -5.27 -4.09
N LEU A 273 -20.38 -5.48 -2.82
CA LEU A 273 -21.56 -6.28 -2.45
C LEU A 273 -22.86 -5.58 -2.85
N LEU A 274 -23.01 -4.29 -2.53
CA LEU A 274 -24.19 -3.51 -2.88
C LEU A 274 -24.41 -3.44 -4.40
N ALA A 275 -23.34 -3.32 -5.18
CA ALA A 275 -23.41 -3.33 -6.64
C ALA A 275 -23.95 -4.64 -7.24
N LYS A 276 -23.87 -5.75 -6.50
CA LYS A 276 -24.45 -7.06 -6.84
C LYS A 276 -25.80 -7.32 -6.15
N GLY A 277 -26.39 -6.31 -5.50
CA GLY A 277 -27.64 -6.44 -4.76
C GLY A 277 -27.52 -7.17 -3.42
N ILE A 278 -26.29 -7.40 -2.93
CA ILE A 278 -26.03 -8.12 -1.69
C ILE A 278 -25.96 -7.12 -0.53
N ARG A 279 -26.91 -7.20 0.40
CA ARG A 279 -26.93 -6.38 1.61
C ARG A 279 -26.44 -7.20 2.81
N PRO A 280 -25.19 -7.02 3.29
CA PRO A 280 -24.71 -7.75 4.47
C PRO A 280 -25.53 -7.35 5.72
N HIS A 281 -25.57 -8.20 6.74
CA HIS A 281 -26.20 -7.84 8.02
C HIS A 281 -25.38 -6.79 8.75
N PHE A 282 -24.06 -7.01 8.76
CA PHE A 282 -23.10 -6.15 9.42
C PHE A 282 -21.97 -5.75 8.47
N VAL A 283 -21.52 -4.52 8.61
CA VAL A 283 -20.24 -4.05 8.08
C VAL A 283 -19.36 -3.71 9.27
N THR A 284 -18.08 -4.09 9.27
CA THR A 284 -17.15 -3.72 10.34
C THR A 284 -16.15 -2.66 9.89
N ALA A 285 -15.76 -1.79 10.82
CA ALA A 285 -14.79 -0.73 10.59
C ALA A 285 -13.80 -0.59 11.76
N LEU A 286 -12.49 -0.58 11.46
CA LEU A 286 -11.44 -0.18 12.41
C LEU A 286 -10.36 0.77 11.84
N ASP A 287 -10.28 0.97 10.51
CA ASP A 287 -9.13 1.65 9.90
C ASP A 287 -8.95 3.08 10.43
N TYR A 288 -7.70 3.45 10.67
CA TYR A 288 -7.33 4.74 11.27
C TYR A 288 -7.05 5.85 10.25
N HIS A 289 -6.99 5.52 8.95
CA HIS A 289 -6.72 6.47 7.86
C HIS A 289 -7.99 7.10 7.28
N GLU A 290 -7.93 8.39 6.96
CA GLU A 290 -9.03 9.17 6.37
C GLU A 290 -9.48 8.62 5.01
N ILE A 291 -8.59 7.96 4.26
CA ILE A 291 -8.91 7.36 2.95
C ILE A 291 -10.08 6.38 3.00
N SER A 292 -10.33 5.78 4.17
CA SER A 292 -11.43 4.85 4.42
C SER A 292 -12.81 5.48 4.23
N ARG A 293 -12.91 6.82 4.29
CA ARG A 293 -14.13 7.57 3.93
C ARG A 293 -14.68 7.16 2.56
N ARG A 294 -13.78 6.87 1.60
CA ARG A 294 -14.12 6.51 0.22
C ARG A 294 -14.97 5.26 0.07
N PHE A 295 -14.97 4.38 1.07
CA PHE A 295 -15.81 3.17 1.04
C PHE A 295 -17.30 3.48 1.26
N TYR A 296 -17.61 4.69 1.74
CA TYR A 296 -18.97 5.12 2.06
C TYR A 296 -19.43 6.34 1.23
N GLU A 297 -18.53 6.96 0.46
CA GLU A 297 -18.84 8.13 -0.37
C GLU A 297 -19.99 7.85 -1.36
N GLY A 298 -20.98 8.75 -1.35
CA GLY A 298 -22.14 8.67 -2.25
C GLY A 298 -23.22 7.68 -1.83
N LEU A 299 -23.06 6.96 -0.71
CA LEU A 299 -24.12 6.09 -0.18
C LEU A 299 -25.20 6.92 0.52
N SER A 300 -26.46 6.57 0.26
CA SER A 300 -27.63 7.08 0.97
C SER A 300 -28.11 6.10 2.03
N ALA A 301 -29.02 6.53 2.90
CA ALA A 301 -29.64 5.65 3.89
C ALA A 301 -30.42 4.48 3.23
N ALA A 302 -30.96 4.67 2.03
CA ALA A 302 -31.66 3.64 1.27
C ALA A 302 -30.70 2.57 0.72
N ASP A 303 -29.50 2.97 0.30
CA ASP A 303 -28.48 2.04 -0.21
C ASP A 303 -28.02 1.05 0.85
N VAL A 304 -28.02 1.47 2.12
CA VAL A 304 -27.58 0.67 3.28
C VAL A 304 -28.71 0.22 4.20
N GLU A 305 -29.96 0.33 3.76
CA GLU A 305 -31.11 -0.21 4.51
C GLU A 305 -30.90 -1.70 4.85
N GLY A 306 -31.13 -2.06 6.11
CA GLY A 306 -30.93 -3.41 6.63
C GLY A 306 -29.46 -3.79 6.90
N VAL A 307 -28.53 -2.83 6.78
CA VAL A 307 -27.10 -2.99 7.08
C VAL A 307 -26.76 -2.18 8.33
N THR A 308 -26.07 -2.79 9.30
CA THR A 308 -25.55 -2.09 10.49
C THR A 308 -24.03 -2.00 10.45
N LEU A 309 -23.48 -0.79 10.58
CA LEU A 309 -22.05 -0.59 10.80
C LEU A 309 -21.72 -0.89 12.26
N VAL A 310 -20.79 -1.82 12.49
CA VAL A 310 -20.20 -2.10 13.81
C VAL A 310 -18.77 -1.57 13.81
N ALA A 311 -18.56 -0.46 14.50
CA ALA A 311 -17.29 0.25 14.49
C ALA A 311 -16.52 0.03 15.80
N GLU A 312 -15.21 -0.21 15.66
CA GLU A 312 -14.28 0.01 16.77
C GLU A 312 -14.06 1.53 16.93
N PRO A 313 -14.18 2.10 18.14
CA PRO A 313 -14.18 3.55 18.32
C PRO A 313 -12.87 4.27 17.92
N LYS A 314 -11.77 3.53 17.77
CA LYS A 314 -10.47 4.06 17.31
C LYS A 314 -10.35 4.27 15.80
N CYS A 315 -11.38 3.89 15.03
CA CYS A 315 -11.41 4.12 13.59
C CYS A 315 -11.36 5.61 13.25
N ASN A 316 -10.95 5.97 12.02
CA ASN A 316 -10.89 7.37 11.63
C ASN A 316 -12.29 8.03 11.71
N PRO A 317 -12.45 9.22 12.29
CA PRO A 317 -13.76 9.87 12.42
C PRO A 317 -14.44 10.18 11.09
N ALA A 318 -13.70 10.25 9.98
CA ALA A 318 -14.26 10.38 8.64
C ALA A 318 -15.16 9.20 8.24
N ILE A 319 -14.94 8.01 8.81
CA ILE A 319 -15.75 6.82 8.59
C ILE A 319 -17.15 7.02 9.19
N LEU A 320 -17.21 7.38 10.49
CA LEU A 320 -18.47 7.56 11.20
C LEU A 320 -19.25 8.78 10.68
N ALA A 321 -18.55 9.81 10.22
CA ALA A 321 -19.16 10.96 9.59
C ALA A 321 -19.75 10.66 8.18
N ALA A 322 -19.18 9.69 7.46
CA ALA A 322 -19.64 9.33 6.11
C ALA A 322 -20.71 8.24 6.08
N TRP A 323 -20.88 7.46 7.16
CA TRP A 323 -21.87 6.38 7.23
C TRP A 323 -23.31 6.91 7.34
N PRO A 324 -24.23 6.58 6.41
CA PRO A 324 -25.60 7.09 6.43
C PRO A 324 -26.61 6.18 7.14
N GLY A 325 -26.21 4.99 7.60
CA GLY A 325 -27.11 3.94 8.11
C GLY A 325 -27.08 3.75 9.63
N ALA A 326 -27.55 2.59 10.09
CA ALA A 326 -27.52 2.21 11.50
C ALA A 326 -26.08 1.97 11.98
N LEU A 327 -25.72 2.49 13.16
CA LEU A 327 -24.38 2.41 13.73
C LEU A 327 -24.43 1.78 15.13
N ARG A 328 -23.49 0.86 15.41
CA ARG A 328 -23.19 0.34 16.73
C ARG A 328 -21.70 0.47 17.03
N CYS A 329 -21.38 0.80 18.27
CA CYS A 329 -19.98 0.90 18.73
C CYS A 329 -19.61 -0.30 19.61
N VAL A 330 -18.42 -0.83 19.40
CA VAL A 330 -17.78 -1.75 20.34
C VAL A 330 -17.28 -0.95 21.54
N ALA A 331 -17.37 -1.49 22.76
CA ALA A 331 -16.81 -0.85 23.96
C ALA A 331 -15.29 -0.68 23.84
N ASP A 332 -14.77 0.45 24.34
CA ASP A 332 -13.35 0.77 24.37
C ASP A 332 -12.94 1.26 25.77
N ASP A 333 -11.93 0.61 26.35
CA ASP A 333 -11.51 0.86 27.73
C ASP A 333 -10.92 2.26 27.94
N THR A 334 -10.25 2.81 26.92
CA THR A 334 -9.67 4.15 27.00
C THR A 334 -10.78 5.20 26.97
N LEU A 335 -11.77 5.08 26.08
CA LEU A 335 -12.91 5.99 26.06
C LEU A 335 -13.79 5.86 27.29
N ASP A 336 -14.06 4.65 27.76
CA ASP A 336 -14.82 4.44 29.01
C ASP A 336 -14.14 5.14 30.18
N ARG A 337 -12.81 5.10 30.27
CA ARG A 337 -12.05 5.78 31.32
C ARG A 337 -11.95 7.29 31.14
N ILE A 338 -11.90 7.80 29.91
CA ILE A 338 -12.00 9.25 29.60
C ILE A 338 -13.36 9.77 30.06
N LEU A 339 -14.44 9.09 29.69
CA LEU A 339 -15.81 9.47 30.03
C LEU A 339 -16.11 9.33 31.53
N GLY A 340 -15.44 8.39 32.20
CA GLY A 340 -15.58 8.14 33.64
C GLY A 340 -16.88 7.44 34.01
N GLU A 341 -17.00 7.03 35.27
CA GLU A 341 -18.10 6.16 35.75
C GLU A 341 -19.50 6.75 35.50
N SER A 342 -19.65 8.08 35.59
CA SER A 342 -20.93 8.76 35.39
C SER A 342 -21.48 8.68 33.95
N LEU A 343 -20.61 8.37 32.98
CA LEU A 343 -20.93 8.29 31.55
C LEU A 343 -20.65 6.90 30.96
N TYR A 344 -20.17 5.96 31.78
CA TYR A 344 -19.92 4.59 31.38
C TYR A 344 -21.21 3.93 30.86
N ARG A 345 -21.07 3.20 29.75
CA ARG A 345 -22.16 2.40 29.19
C ARG A 345 -21.66 0.99 28.91
N PRO A 346 -22.45 -0.05 29.22
CA PRO A 346 -22.07 -1.43 28.92
C PRO A 346 -22.30 -1.75 27.44
N LEU A 347 -21.45 -1.20 26.56
CA LEU A 347 -21.60 -1.34 25.11
C LEU A 347 -21.25 -2.75 24.61
N GLY A 348 -20.52 -3.54 25.36
CA GLY A 348 -20.08 -4.89 24.97
C GLY A 348 -18.73 -4.87 24.25
N LYS A 349 -17.84 -5.77 24.66
CA LYS A 349 -16.44 -5.82 24.21
C LYS A 349 -16.22 -6.94 23.19
N LEU A 350 -15.32 -6.68 22.24
CA LEU A 350 -14.72 -7.69 21.37
C LEU A 350 -13.21 -7.74 21.64
N THR A 351 -12.58 -8.83 21.22
CA THR A 351 -11.12 -8.94 21.19
C THR A 351 -10.54 -7.87 20.25
N PRO A 352 -9.43 -7.19 20.61
CA PRO A 352 -8.78 -6.25 19.69
C PRO A 352 -8.18 -6.97 18.47
N GLY A 353 -8.53 -6.49 17.27
CA GLY A 353 -8.04 -7.02 16.00
C GLY A 353 -6.95 -6.14 15.38
N ALA A 354 -6.03 -6.76 14.62
CA ALA A 354 -5.04 -6.03 13.81
C ALA A 354 -5.57 -5.60 12.42
N THR A 355 -6.68 -6.16 11.96
CA THR A 355 -7.33 -5.81 10.67
C THR A 355 -8.85 -5.92 10.78
N VAL A 356 -9.59 -5.29 9.86
CA VAL A 356 -11.07 -5.23 9.85
C VAL A 356 -11.67 -6.64 9.81
N ALA A 357 -10.97 -7.58 9.17
CA ALA A 357 -11.37 -8.97 9.12
C ALA A 357 -11.32 -9.69 10.49
N HIS A 358 -10.38 -9.33 11.38
CA HIS A 358 -10.40 -9.83 12.76
C HIS A 358 -11.64 -9.31 13.50
N LEU A 359 -11.97 -8.03 13.34
CA LEU A 359 -13.17 -7.45 13.95
C LEU A 359 -14.45 -8.14 13.46
N ALA A 360 -14.54 -8.44 12.16
CA ALA A 360 -15.65 -9.21 11.59
C ALA A 360 -15.74 -10.64 12.17
N TYR A 361 -14.60 -11.32 12.29
CA TYR A 361 -14.50 -12.64 12.91
C TYR A 361 -14.92 -12.64 14.39
N TYR A 362 -14.43 -11.69 15.18
CA TYR A 362 -14.80 -11.59 16.59
C TYR A 362 -16.28 -11.22 16.76
N LEU A 363 -16.84 -10.42 15.85
CA LEU A 363 -18.28 -10.15 15.84
C LEU A 363 -19.07 -11.43 15.55
N ALA A 364 -18.64 -12.26 14.59
CA ALA A 364 -19.27 -13.57 14.33
C ALA A 364 -19.27 -14.46 15.58
N ARG A 365 -18.14 -14.56 16.28
CA ARG A 365 -18.06 -15.34 17.52
C ARG A 365 -18.85 -14.73 18.67
N HIS A 366 -18.92 -13.40 18.76
CA HIS A 366 -19.76 -12.72 19.74
C HIS A 366 -21.26 -12.97 19.50
N LEU A 367 -21.69 -13.06 18.24
CA LEU A 367 -23.04 -13.47 17.86
C LEU A 367 -23.33 -14.97 18.16
N GLY A 368 -22.32 -15.74 18.57
CA GLY A 368 -22.42 -17.17 18.84
C GLY A 368 -22.39 -18.03 17.58
N CYS A 369 -21.98 -17.48 16.43
CA CYS A 369 -22.01 -18.18 15.15
C CYS A 369 -20.99 -19.32 15.11
N ASP A 370 -21.45 -20.46 14.58
CA ASP A 370 -20.63 -21.65 14.32
C ASP A 370 -21.26 -22.46 13.17
N PRO A 371 -20.55 -22.71 12.05
CA PRO A 371 -19.16 -22.31 11.77
C PRO A 371 -18.97 -20.82 11.47
N ALA A 372 -17.72 -20.35 11.63
CA ALA A 372 -17.24 -19.11 11.01
C ALA A 372 -16.60 -19.42 9.65
N ILE A 373 -17.16 -18.88 8.56
CA ILE A 373 -16.77 -19.17 7.17
C ILE A 373 -16.10 -17.94 6.57
N PHE A 374 -14.85 -18.05 6.11
CA PHE A 374 -14.13 -16.96 5.46
C PHE A 374 -14.22 -17.04 3.94
N ILE A 375 -14.45 -15.90 3.29
CA ILE A 375 -14.26 -15.74 1.84
C ILE A 375 -13.50 -14.44 1.55
N GLY A 376 -12.70 -14.41 0.48
CA GLY A 376 -11.86 -13.24 0.17
C GLY A 376 -10.80 -12.95 1.23
N GLN A 377 -10.52 -13.88 2.14
CA GLN A 377 -9.51 -13.71 3.20
C GLN A 377 -8.14 -14.17 2.68
N ASP A 378 -7.66 -13.51 1.62
CA ASP A 378 -6.50 -14.02 0.90
C ASP A 378 -5.20 -13.94 1.71
N LEU A 379 -4.98 -12.85 2.45
CA LEU A 379 -3.71 -12.58 3.14
C LEU A 379 -2.48 -12.73 2.24
N GLY A 380 -2.66 -12.49 0.95
CA GLY A 380 -1.64 -12.65 -0.09
C GLY A 380 -2.16 -12.17 -1.45
N PHE A 381 -1.24 -12.04 -2.39
CA PHE A 381 -1.46 -11.50 -3.72
C PHE A 381 -1.87 -12.59 -4.70
N THR A 382 -3.06 -13.16 -4.48
CA THR A 382 -3.63 -14.20 -5.33
C THR A 382 -3.73 -13.72 -6.77
N ASP A 383 -3.25 -14.54 -7.71
CA ASP A 383 -3.25 -14.27 -9.16
C ASP A 383 -2.55 -12.94 -9.55
N GLY A 384 -1.62 -12.45 -8.73
CA GLY A 384 -0.88 -11.19 -8.98
C GLY A 384 -1.70 -9.93 -8.76
N GLN A 385 -2.70 -9.99 -7.87
CA GLN A 385 -3.59 -8.86 -7.56
C GLN A 385 -3.48 -8.49 -6.08
N TYR A 386 -3.58 -7.19 -5.78
CA TYR A 386 -3.63 -6.67 -4.42
C TYR A 386 -5.05 -6.73 -3.85
N TYR A 387 -6.05 -6.37 -4.65
CA TYR A 387 -7.46 -6.37 -4.24
C TYR A 387 -8.35 -7.13 -5.23
N ALA A 388 -9.57 -7.46 -4.78
CA ALA A 388 -10.62 -7.94 -5.67
C ALA A 388 -10.88 -7.00 -6.85
N PRO A 389 -11.23 -7.54 -8.04
CA PRO A 389 -11.71 -6.76 -9.18
C PRO A 389 -12.81 -5.76 -8.81
N GLY A 390 -12.70 -4.53 -9.29
CA GLY A 390 -13.67 -3.46 -9.03
C GLY A 390 -13.46 -2.71 -7.70
N ALA A 391 -12.32 -2.92 -7.02
CA ALA A 391 -11.96 -2.17 -5.83
C ALA A 391 -11.84 -0.66 -6.11
N ALA A 392 -12.08 0.17 -5.10
CA ALA A 392 -12.09 1.63 -5.24
C ALA A 392 -10.77 2.21 -5.78
N ILE A 393 -9.63 1.54 -5.58
CA ILE A 393 -8.36 1.99 -6.16
C ILE A 393 -8.36 1.94 -7.69
N HIS A 394 -9.05 0.97 -8.31
CA HIS A 394 -9.12 0.87 -9.76
C HIS A 394 -9.71 2.15 -10.37
N GLN A 395 -10.69 2.76 -9.69
CA GLN A 395 -11.25 4.06 -10.10
C GLN A 395 -10.22 5.20 -10.00
N VAL A 396 -9.35 5.21 -9.00
CA VAL A 396 -8.29 6.23 -8.86
C VAL A 396 -7.31 6.18 -10.04
N TRP A 397 -7.02 4.98 -10.54
CA TRP A 397 -6.11 4.77 -11.67
C TRP A 397 -6.74 5.03 -13.03
N SER A 398 -8.04 5.33 -13.13
CA SER A 398 -8.73 5.51 -14.43
C SER A 398 -8.02 6.51 -15.34
N ASN A 399 -7.49 7.61 -14.79
CA ASN A 399 -6.75 8.64 -15.53
C ASN A 399 -5.28 8.29 -15.80
N GLU A 400 -4.92 7.03 -15.65
CA GLU A 400 -3.60 6.48 -15.98
C GLU A 400 -3.74 5.29 -16.93
N LEU A 401 -4.93 4.71 -17.09
CA LEU A 401 -5.17 3.50 -17.87
C LEU A 401 -5.17 3.77 -19.38
N ASN A 402 -4.37 3.01 -20.11
CA ASN A 402 -4.30 3.02 -21.57
C ASN A 402 -3.64 1.71 -22.09
N ASP A 403 -3.44 1.57 -23.40
CA ASP A 403 -2.84 0.35 -24.00
C ASP A 403 -1.41 0.07 -23.50
N PHE A 404 -0.69 1.06 -22.97
CA PHE A 404 0.66 0.92 -22.44
C PHE A 404 0.76 0.99 -20.91
N ASN A 405 -0.38 1.20 -20.23
CA ASN A 405 -0.47 1.19 -18.78
C ASN A 405 -1.77 0.51 -18.37
N THR A 406 -1.75 -0.81 -18.41
CA THR A 406 -2.90 -1.67 -18.18
C THR A 406 -3.19 -1.81 -16.69
N LEU A 407 -4.41 -2.25 -16.36
CA LEU A 407 -4.78 -2.52 -14.98
C LEU A 407 -3.98 -3.68 -14.39
N GLU A 408 -3.68 -4.70 -15.21
CA GLU A 408 -2.81 -5.82 -14.86
C GLU A 408 -1.41 -5.37 -14.46
N MET A 409 -0.84 -4.40 -15.20
CA MET A 409 0.48 -3.87 -14.89
C MET A 409 0.48 -3.01 -13.62
N LEU A 410 -0.55 -2.18 -13.40
CA LEU A 410 -0.64 -1.36 -12.19
C LEU A 410 -0.81 -2.20 -10.91
N GLU A 411 -1.58 -3.28 -10.96
CA GLU A 411 -1.67 -4.26 -9.88
C GLU A 411 -0.30 -4.89 -9.59
N TRP A 412 0.42 -5.33 -10.64
CA TRP A 412 1.77 -5.88 -10.48
C TRP A 412 2.76 -4.88 -9.89
N GLN A 413 2.82 -3.65 -10.43
CA GLN A 413 3.69 -2.59 -9.91
C GLN A 413 3.38 -2.29 -8.45
N ARG A 414 2.10 -2.25 -8.07
CA ARG A 414 1.70 -2.01 -6.68
C ARG A 414 2.28 -3.06 -5.74
N ILE A 415 2.27 -4.34 -6.13
CA ILE A 415 2.85 -5.42 -5.33
C ILE A 415 4.37 -5.25 -5.26
N MET A 416 5.05 -5.08 -6.40
CA MET A 416 6.51 -4.99 -6.45
C MET A 416 7.09 -3.76 -5.72
N ARG A 417 6.32 -2.66 -5.61
CA ARG A 417 6.68 -1.48 -4.82
C ARG A 417 6.88 -1.76 -3.33
N LEU A 418 6.36 -2.87 -2.80
CA LEU A 418 6.58 -3.29 -1.41
C LEU A 418 8.02 -3.77 -1.15
N GLY A 419 8.76 -4.16 -2.20
CA GLY A 419 10.18 -4.50 -2.13
C GLY A 419 10.49 -5.53 -1.02
N SER A 420 11.33 -5.14 -0.07
CA SER A 420 11.77 -6.01 1.04
C SER A 420 10.66 -6.44 2.00
N GLN A 421 9.46 -5.86 1.91
CA GLN A 421 8.30 -6.29 2.68
C GLN A 421 7.61 -7.52 2.09
N LEU A 422 7.87 -7.87 0.82
CA LEU A 422 7.31 -9.05 0.18
C LEU A 422 7.92 -10.33 0.76
N ARG A 423 7.08 -11.36 0.92
CA ARG A 423 7.46 -12.70 1.36
C ARG A 423 6.82 -13.75 0.46
N PRO A 424 7.56 -14.79 0.06
CA PRO A 424 6.94 -15.94 -0.59
C PRO A 424 6.01 -16.66 0.38
N ALA A 425 4.87 -17.11 -0.12
CA ALA A 425 3.92 -17.94 0.60
C ALA A 425 3.32 -19.01 -0.32
N THR A 426 2.67 -19.99 0.28
CA THR A 426 1.92 -21.03 -0.45
C THR A 426 0.44 -20.78 -0.25
N ASP A 427 -0.32 -20.79 -1.34
CA ASP A 427 -1.76 -20.62 -1.29
C ASP A 427 -2.50 -21.91 -0.89
N THR A 428 -3.81 -21.81 -0.65
CA THR A 428 -4.69 -22.93 -0.30
C THR A 428 -4.73 -24.07 -1.33
N LEU A 429 -4.23 -23.85 -2.55
CA LEU A 429 -4.13 -24.84 -3.62
C LEU A 429 -2.70 -25.31 -3.87
N GLY A 430 -1.75 -24.99 -2.98
CA GLY A 430 -0.36 -25.45 -3.06
C GLY A 430 0.53 -24.64 -4.00
N ARG A 431 0.09 -23.47 -4.49
CA ARG A 431 0.84 -22.65 -5.45
C ARG A 431 1.65 -21.56 -4.76
N ARG A 432 2.76 -21.15 -5.39
CA ARG A 432 3.57 -20.03 -4.92
C ARG A 432 2.87 -18.70 -5.19
N ILE A 433 2.69 -17.91 -4.14
CA ILE A 433 2.21 -16.53 -4.18
C ILE A 433 3.13 -15.63 -3.37
N TYR A 434 2.91 -14.32 -3.45
CA TYR A 434 3.51 -13.36 -2.54
C TYR A 434 2.51 -12.98 -1.45
N THR A 435 2.99 -12.73 -0.24
CA THR A 435 2.32 -11.96 0.81
C THR A 435 3.24 -10.82 1.23
N ASP A 436 2.78 -9.94 2.10
CA ASP A 436 3.61 -8.90 2.70
C ASP A 436 3.77 -9.12 4.21
N GLU A 437 4.66 -8.33 4.80
CA GLU A 437 4.94 -8.37 6.23
C GLU A 437 3.72 -8.05 7.11
N GLN A 438 2.84 -7.16 6.66
CA GLN A 438 1.65 -6.76 7.39
C GLN A 438 0.60 -7.88 7.39
N MET A 439 0.29 -8.45 6.22
CA MET A 439 -0.60 -9.60 6.08
C MET A 439 -0.06 -10.86 6.78
N SER A 440 1.27 -11.05 6.78
CA SER A 440 1.91 -12.11 7.57
C SER A 440 1.65 -11.92 9.08
N THR A 441 1.71 -10.67 9.57
CA THR A 441 1.39 -10.35 10.97
C THR A 441 -0.08 -10.62 11.28
N TYR A 442 -0.98 -10.34 10.33
CA TYR A 442 -2.40 -10.70 10.47
C TYR A 442 -2.63 -12.20 10.52
N LEU A 443 -1.95 -12.98 9.65
CA LEU A 443 -2.05 -14.43 9.63
C LEU A 443 -1.65 -15.04 10.98
N VAL A 444 -0.57 -14.55 11.59
CA VAL A 444 -0.11 -15.01 12.91
C VAL A 444 -1.19 -14.83 13.98
N GLN A 445 -1.91 -13.70 13.96
CA GLN A 445 -3.01 -13.47 14.89
C GLN A 445 -4.23 -14.36 14.61
N PHE A 446 -4.61 -14.51 13.33
CA PHE A 446 -5.69 -15.43 12.94
C PHE A 446 -5.40 -16.86 13.36
N GLU A 447 -4.21 -17.40 13.08
CA GLU A 447 -3.87 -18.79 13.43
C GLU A 447 -3.84 -19.02 14.94
N ARG A 448 -3.40 -18.04 15.73
CA ARG A 448 -3.52 -18.07 17.19
C ARG A 448 -4.98 -18.18 17.63
N ASP A 449 -5.86 -17.40 17.02
CA ASP A 449 -7.28 -17.36 17.39
C ASP A 449 -8.02 -18.60 16.89
N PHE A 450 -7.69 -19.12 15.71
CA PHE A 450 -8.24 -20.37 15.17
C PHE A 450 -7.79 -21.58 15.99
N LEU A 451 -6.54 -21.60 16.46
CA LEU A 451 -6.04 -22.61 17.37
C LEU A 451 -6.85 -22.63 18.67
N ARG A 452 -7.17 -21.46 19.24
CA ARG A 452 -8.04 -21.36 20.41
C ARG A 452 -9.44 -21.89 20.12
N ASP A 453 -10.05 -21.47 19.04
CA ASP A 453 -11.41 -21.90 18.67
C ASP A 453 -11.49 -23.42 18.43
N THR A 454 -10.52 -24.00 17.74
CA THR A 454 -10.46 -25.45 17.52
C THR A 454 -10.27 -26.22 18.84
N HIS A 455 -9.51 -25.67 19.79
CA HIS A 455 -9.41 -26.21 21.14
C HIS A 455 -10.75 -26.13 21.89
N ASP A 456 -11.50 -25.04 21.71
CA ASP A 456 -12.84 -24.83 22.27
C ASP A 456 -13.93 -25.63 21.52
N GLY A 457 -13.57 -26.43 20.50
CA GLY A 457 -14.48 -27.27 19.72
C GLY A 457 -15.30 -26.53 18.66
N LEU A 458 -14.94 -25.29 18.34
CA LEU A 458 -15.61 -24.46 17.33
C LEU A 458 -15.01 -24.67 15.94
N LEU A 459 -15.85 -24.55 14.91
CA LEU A 459 -15.46 -24.80 13.52
C LEU A 459 -15.12 -23.50 12.79
N ILE A 460 -13.98 -23.50 12.10
CA ILE A 460 -13.56 -22.45 11.16
C ILE A 460 -13.43 -23.07 9.77
N ILE A 461 -14.11 -22.49 8.79
CA ILE A 461 -14.05 -22.93 7.39
C ILE A 461 -13.33 -21.87 6.56
N ASP A 462 -12.26 -22.27 5.87
CA ASP A 462 -11.60 -21.42 4.88
C ASP A 462 -12.18 -21.68 3.49
N ALA A 463 -13.16 -20.85 3.11
CA ALA A 463 -13.80 -20.84 1.79
C ALA A 463 -13.26 -19.72 0.89
N THR A 464 -12.06 -19.25 1.17
CA THR A 464 -11.37 -18.23 0.36
C THR A 464 -11.15 -18.73 -1.06
N GLU A 465 -10.95 -20.04 -1.27
CA GLU A 465 -10.65 -20.64 -2.58
C GLU A 465 -9.45 -19.96 -3.27
N GLY A 466 -8.51 -19.45 -2.48
CA GLY A 466 -7.33 -18.68 -2.86
C GLY A 466 -6.57 -18.27 -1.61
N GLY A 467 -5.59 -17.38 -1.75
CA GLY A 467 -4.88 -16.83 -0.59
C GLY A 467 -3.98 -17.81 0.15
N VAL A 468 -3.19 -17.28 1.08
CA VAL A 468 -2.30 -18.06 1.94
C VAL A 468 -3.10 -19.11 2.70
N ALA A 469 -2.58 -20.34 2.74
CA ALA A 469 -3.14 -21.42 3.52
C ALA A 469 -3.12 -21.08 5.03
N LYS A 470 -4.26 -21.24 5.71
CA LYS A 470 -4.43 -20.87 7.13
C LYS A 470 -4.50 -22.13 7.97
N ARG A 471 -3.64 -22.25 8.99
CA ARG A 471 -3.68 -23.36 9.94
C ARG A 471 -4.94 -23.32 10.81
N HIS A 472 -5.31 -24.47 11.36
CA HIS A 472 -6.47 -24.64 12.25
C HIS A 472 -7.81 -24.26 11.60
N THR A 473 -7.88 -24.36 10.27
CA THR A 473 -9.12 -24.19 9.49
C THR A 473 -9.42 -25.44 8.69
N LEU A 474 -10.68 -25.61 8.28
CA LEU A 474 -11.11 -26.63 7.32
C LEU A 474 -11.26 -26.00 5.92
N PRO A 475 -10.36 -26.29 4.95
CA PRO A 475 -10.51 -25.79 3.59
C PRO A 475 -11.73 -26.43 2.89
N MET A 476 -12.60 -25.62 2.30
CA MET A 476 -13.83 -26.06 1.63
C MET A 476 -14.34 -24.99 0.66
N THR A 477 -15.01 -25.33 -0.43
CA THR A 477 -15.66 -24.31 -1.29
C THR A 477 -16.83 -23.65 -0.55
N LEU A 478 -17.17 -22.39 -0.89
CA LEU A 478 -18.32 -21.73 -0.26
C LEU A 478 -19.62 -22.48 -0.57
N ALA A 479 -19.77 -23.00 -1.79
CA ALA A 479 -20.95 -23.78 -2.19
C ALA A 479 -21.17 -24.99 -1.25
N HIS A 480 -20.15 -25.81 -1.02
CA HIS A 480 -20.25 -26.95 -0.11
C HIS A 480 -20.50 -26.52 1.35
N ALA A 481 -19.91 -25.41 1.79
CA ALA A 481 -20.15 -24.89 3.14
C ALA A 481 -21.60 -24.42 3.32
N LEU A 482 -22.18 -23.76 2.30
CA LEU A 482 -23.59 -23.37 2.31
C LEU A 482 -24.50 -24.60 2.34
N ASP A 483 -24.24 -25.62 1.51
CA ASP A 483 -25.04 -26.84 1.48
C ASP A 483 -24.99 -27.60 2.81
N ALA A 484 -23.83 -27.65 3.46
CA ALA A 484 -23.63 -28.37 4.71
C ALA A 484 -24.19 -27.62 5.93
N TYR A 485 -24.06 -26.29 5.99
CA TYR A 485 -24.28 -25.53 7.24
C TYR A 485 -25.42 -24.49 7.16
N ALA A 486 -25.81 -24.02 5.98
CA ALA A 486 -26.91 -23.07 5.81
C ALA A 486 -28.28 -23.78 5.72
N THR A 487 -28.56 -24.65 6.70
CA THR A 487 -29.71 -25.56 6.69
C THR A 487 -30.93 -25.05 7.46
N GLN A 488 -30.76 -24.05 8.32
CA GLN A 488 -31.81 -23.52 9.21
C GLN A 488 -31.93 -22.00 9.06
N PRO A 489 -33.14 -21.42 9.24
CA PRO A 489 -33.33 -19.98 9.20
C PRO A 489 -32.63 -19.28 10.35
N LEU A 490 -32.20 -18.04 10.10
CA LEU A 490 -31.66 -17.16 11.12
C LEU A 490 -32.75 -16.73 12.11
N PRO A 491 -32.43 -16.67 13.41
CA PRO A 491 -33.26 -15.93 14.35
C PRO A 491 -33.23 -14.43 14.00
N PRO A 492 -34.30 -13.66 14.32
CA PRO A 492 -34.30 -12.22 14.14
C PRO A 492 -33.17 -11.55 14.94
N LEU A 493 -32.32 -10.79 14.25
CA LEU A 493 -31.23 -10.05 14.89
C LEU A 493 -31.76 -8.79 15.59
N PRO A 494 -31.21 -8.40 16.76
CA PRO A 494 -31.64 -7.20 17.47
C PRO A 494 -31.50 -5.92 16.66
N LEU A 495 -32.59 -5.15 16.56
CA LEU A 495 -32.59 -3.83 15.90
C LEU A 495 -31.71 -2.84 16.64
N THR A 496 -31.13 -1.89 15.91
CA THR A 496 -30.29 -0.81 16.48
C THR A 496 -31.20 0.31 17.00
N PRO A 497 -31.32 0.52 18.33
CA PRO A 497 -32.24 1.52 18.89
C PRO A 497 -31.75 2.95 18.70
N ALA A 498 -32.67 3.91 18.62
CA ALA A 498 -32.33 5.34 18.63
C ALA A 498 -31.96 5.81 20.06
N ASP A 499 -31.13 6.85 20.15
CA ASP A 499 -30.76 7.47 21.42
C ASP A 499 -31.70 8.63 21.79
N ALA A 500 -32.55 8.42 22.79
CA ALA A 500 -33.45 9.45 23.32
C ALA A 500 -32.75 10.56 24.13
N ASP A 501 -31.55 10.32 24.67
CA ASP A 501 -30.83 11.18 25.62
C ASP A 501 -29.55 11.80 25.03
N ALA A 502 -29.35 11.70 23.71
CA ALA A 502 -28.11 12.07 23.05
C ALA A 502 -27.60 13.47 23.42
N ARG A 503 -28.48 14.49 23.41
CA ARG A 503 -28.09 15.88 23.72
C ARG A 503 -27.57 16.03 25.14
N ARG A 504 -28.23 15.40 26.12
CA ARG A 504 -27.84 15.46 27.54
C ARG A 504 -26.47 14.81 27.73
N ARG A 505 -26.24 13.64 27.11
CA ARG A 505 -24.97 12.92 27.20
C ARG A 505 -23.80 13.71 26.60
N LEU A 506 -24.00 14.36 25.45
CA LEU A 506 -22.95 15.18 24.83
C LEU A 506 -22.54 16.36 25.71
N ALA A 507 -23.49 17.02 26.38
CA ALA A 507 -23.18 18.10 27.33
C ALA A 507 -22.35 17.61 28.53
N GLN A 508 -22.66 16.42 29.05
CA GLN A 508 -21.89 15.79 30.13
C GLN A 508 -20.47 15.38 29.67
N CYS A 509 -20.33 14.88 28.43
CA CYS A 509 -19.02 14.59 27.84
C CYS A 509 -18.16 15.86 27.77
N GLU A 510 -18.74 16.98 27.33
CA GLU A 510 -18.03 18.26 27.27
C GLU A 510 -17.59 18.75 28.66
N HIS A 511 -18.42 18.56 29.69
CA HIS A 511 -18.04 18.87 31.08
C HIS A 511 -16.87 18.01 31.55
N ARG A 512 -16.92 16.70 31.30
CA ARG A 512 -15.87 15.75 31.67
C ARG A 512 -14.54 16.06 30.98
N LEU A 513 -14.56 16.38 29.70
CA LEU A 513 -13.36 16.76 28.95
C LEU A 513 -12.71 18.04 29.52
N ARG A 514 -13.49 19.05 29.91
CA ARG A 514 -12.95 20.26 30.59
C ARG A 514 -12.32 19.95 31.95
N GLU A 515 -12.85 18.99 32.69
CA GLU A 515 -12.26 18.52 33.94
C GLU A 515 -10.90 17.87 33.70
N LEU A 516 -10.84 16.91 32.76
CA LEU A 516 -9.59 16.26 32.36
C LEU A 516 -8.57 17.28 31.85
N ARG A 517 -8.99 18.25 31.03
CA ARG A 517 -8.12 19.33 30.52
C ARG A 517 -7.40 20.11 31.62
N ARG A 518 -8.11 20.42 32.71
CA ARG A 518 -7.53 21.12 33.88
C ARG A 518 -6.59 20.20 34.67
N SER A 519 -7.01 18.95 34.88
CA SER A 519 -6.19 17.95 35.57
C SER A 519 -4.88 17.66 34.83
N THR A 520 -4.90 17.57 33.50
CA THR A 520 -3.69 17.41 32.67
C THR A 520 -2.72 18.57 32.85
N GLY A 521 -3.21 19.81 32.91
CA GLY A 521 -2.36 20.98 33.17
C GLY A 521 -1.68 20.93 34.55
N SER A 522 -2.35 20.38 35.57
CA SER A 522 -1.76 20.12 36.90
C SER A 522 -0.63 19.08 36.82
N VAL A 523 -0.84 17.98 36.09
CA VAL A 523 0.19 16.94 35.87
C VAL A 523 1.41 17.53 35.14
N ALA A 524 1.20 18.39 34.14
CA ALA A 524 2.27 19.05 33.40
C ALA A 524 3.14 19.92 34.33
N ALA A 525 2.51 20.75 35.17
CA ALA A 525 3.20 21.62 36.12
C ALA A 525 4.01 20.81 37.15
N LEU A 526 3.40 19.79 37.75
CA LEU A 526 4.07 18.90 38.71
C LEU A 526 5.25 18.16 38.08
N SER A 527 5.11 17.70 36.84
CA SER A 527 6.18 17.03 36.10
C SER A 527 7.34 18.00 35.82
N ARG A 528 7.06 19.23 35.40
CA ARG A 528 8.09 20.26 35.19
C ARG A 528 8.91 20.54 36.45
N ASP A 529 8.23 20.73 37.57
CA ASP A 529 8.84 21.01 38.87
C ASP A 529 9.66 19.82 39.38
N ALA A 530 9.14 18.60 39.26
CA ALA A 530 9.86 17.38 39.61
C ALA A 530 11.10 17.20 38.73
N GLY A 531 11.00 17.47 37.43
CA GLY A 531 12.13 17.43 36.50
C GLY A 531 13.23 18.44 36.86
N ALA A 532 12.87 19.63 37.34
CA ALA A 532 13.83 20.62 37.84
C ALA A 532 14.56 20.13 39.09
N ALA A 533 13.82 19.58 40.06
CA ALA A 533 14.40 19.02 41.28
C ALA A 533 15.32 17.81 40.99
N LEU A 534 14.96 16.92 40.06
CA LEU A 534 15.80 15.78 39.65
C LEU A 534 17.10 16.23 38.98
N ARG A 535 17.08 17.27 38.14
CA ARG A 535 18.31 17.86 37.58
C ARG A 535 19.19 18.48 38.65
N GLU A 536 18.61 19.11 39.65
CA GLU A 536 19.33 19.66 40.80
C GLU A 536 19.99 18.55 41.63
N MET A 537 19.31 17.42 41.86
CA MET A 537 19.91 16.24 42.50
C MET A 537 21.15 15.75 41.75
N LEU A 538 21.12 15.70 40.41
CA LEU A 538 22.27 15.27 39.61
C LEU A 538 23.43 16.26 39.72
N ALA A 539 23.14 17.56 39.74
CA ALA A 539 24.16 18.62 39.87
C ALA A 539 24.83 18.64 41.25
N ARG A 540 24.10 18.22 42.30
CA ARG A 540 24.57 18.20 43.69
C ARG A 540 24.65 16.79 44.27
N HIS A 541 24.90 15.79 43.42
CA HIS A 541 24.85 14.37 43.81
C HIS A 541 25.84 14.02 44.94
N ASP A 542 26.92 14.78 45.08
CA ASP A 542 27.90 14.59 46.16
C ASP A 542 27.42 15.14 47.52
N ASP A 543 26.38 15.98 47.56
CA ASP A 543 25.74 16.49 48.78
C ASP A 543 24.46 15.71 49.09
N GLN A 544 24.62 14.59 49.80
CA GLN A 544 23.52 13.67 50.10
C GLN A 544 22.46 14.26 51.04
N SER A 545 22.79 15.25 51.87
CA SER A 545 21.80 15.94 52.71
C SER A 545 20.82 16.75 51.85
N HIS A 546 21.37 17.47 50.86
CA HIS A 546 20.58 18.22 49.88
C HIS A 546 19.76 17.28 48.99
N VAL A 547 20.37 16.20 48.49
CA VAL A 547 19.68 15.17 47.68
C VAL A 547 18.51 14.54 48.44
N ASN A 548 18.68 14.15 49.71
CA ASN A 548 17.60 13.56 50.51
C ASN A 548 16.40 14.51 50.69
N THR A 549 16.66 15.80 50.82
CA THR A 549 15.61 16.83 50.88
C THR A 549 14.84 16.90 49.56
N LEU A 550 15.56 16.92 48.44
CA LEU A 550 14.95 16.92 47.11
C LEU A 550 14.16 15.62 46.85
N ILE A 551 14.60 14.45 47.34
CA ILE A 551 13.91 13.16 47.15
C ILE A 551 12.52 13.20 47.79
N THR A 552 12.42 13.80 48.97
CA THR A 552 11.15 13.96 49.66
C THR A 552 10.21 14.87 48.86
N ARG A 553 10.75 15.96 48.31
CA ARG A 553 9.99 16.92 47.48
C ARG A 553 9.51 16.31 46.17
N THR A 554 10.34 15.56 45.46
CA THR A 554 9.94 14.89 44.21
C THR A 554 8.93 13.78 44.45
N ARG A 555 9.01 13.07 45.58
CA ARG A 555 8.00 12.08 45.98
C ARG A 555 6.64 12.73 46.21
N ASP A 556 6.56 13.83 46.96
CA ASP A 556 5.32 14.60 47.16
C ASP A 556 4.70 15.05 45.84
N MET A 557 5.51 15.62 44.94
CA MET A 557 5.04 16.02 43.60
C MET A 557 4.51 14.82 42.81
N GLY A 558 5.19 13.67 42.89
CA GLY A 558 4.77 12.43 42.25
C GLY A 558 3.45 11.90 42.79
N GLU A 559 3.27 11.88 44.12
CA GLU A 559 2.01 11.46 44.77
C GLU A 559 0.84 12.36 44.38
N ARG A 560 1.06 13.68 44.36
CA ARG A 560 0.06 14.66 43.89
C ARG A 560 -0.26 14.48 42.42
N ALA A 561 0.73 14.20 41.57
CA ALA A 561 0.52 13.93 40.16
C ALA A 561 -0.28 12.63 39.96
N VAL A 562 0.01 11.57 40.70
CA VAL A 562 -0.74 10.30 40.65
C VAL A 562 -2.21 10.48 41.06
N ALA A 563 -2.49 11.40 41.98
CA ALA A 563 -3.84 11.71 42.43
C ALA A 563 -4.69 12.48 41.41
N GLU A 564 -4.07 13.08 40.37
CA GLU A 564 -4.79 13.81 39.33
C GLU A 564 -5.60 12.86 38.43
N PRO A 565 -6.89 13.13 38.18
CA PRO A 565 -7.75 12.32 37.31
C PRO A 565 -7.17 12.03 35.91
N ALA A 566 -6.37 12.94 35.35
CA ALA A 566 -5.78 12.80 34.02
C ALA A 566 -4.42 12.04 34.00
N PHE A 567 -3.82 11.75 35.15
CA PHE A 567 -2.48 11.13 35.23
C PHE A 567 -2.36 9.84 34.42
N TRP A 568 -3.40 9.01 34.47
CA TRP A 568 -3.41 7.76 33.72
C TRP A 568 -3.43 7.98 32.20
N LEU A 569 -4.11 9.02 31.72
CA LEU A 569 -4.24 9.33 30.30
C LEU A 569 -2.91 9.87 29.77
N VAL A 570 -2.26 10.74 30.54
CA VAL A 570 -0.89 11.20 30.28
C VAL A 570 0.07 10.01 30.19
N ASN A 571 0.00 9.08 31.13
CA ASN A 571 0.80 7.86 31.07
C ASN A 571 0.44 6.99 29.85
N HIS A 572 -0.85 6.83 29.55
CA HIS A 572 -1.30 6.04 28.40
C HIS A 572 -0.79 6.61 27.07
N VAL A 573 -0.74 7.92 26.92
CA VAL A 573 -0.11 8.58 25.75
C VAL A 573 1.42 8.42 25.78
N ASN A 574 2.04 8.42 26.96
CA ASN A 574 3.48 8.24 27.17
C ASN A 574 3.96 6.77 27.10
N GLN A 575 3.43 5.92 26.22
CA GLN A 575 3.86 4.51 26.17
C GLN A 575 5.33 4.34 25.82
N THR A 576 5.88 5.18 24.94
CA THR A 576 7.30 5.16 24.59
C THR A 576 8.17 5.46 25.81
N GLY A 577 7.78 6.44 26.62
CA GLY A 577 8.48 6.74 27.86
C GLY A 577 8.40 5.60 28.86
N GLN A 578 7.23 4.96 29.00
CA GLN A 578 7.05 3.78 29.86
C GLN A 578 7.95 2.61 29.45
N LEU A 579 8.02 2.27 28.15
CA LEU A 579 8.88 1.19 27.68
C LEU A 579 10.36 1.50 27.93
N ASN A 580 10.78 2.75 27.72
CA ASN A 580 12.16 3.14 27.97
C ASN A 580 12.51 3.17 29.46
N ARG A 581 11.57 3.59 30.31
CA ARG A 581 11.70 3.48 31.76
C ARG A 581 11.85 2.01 32.17
N PHE A 582 10.97 1.13 31.69
CA PHE A 582 11.06 -0.31 31.93
C PHE A 582 12.42 -0.90 31.54
N LYS A 583 12.96 -0.52 30.37
CA LYS A 583 14.30 -0.95 29.93
C LYS A 583 15.41 -0.47 30.87
N ALA A 584 15.32 0.78 31.34
CA ALA A 584 16.29 1.34 32.27
C ALA A 584 16.21 0.67 33.65
N ASP A 585 15.00 0.44 34.17
CA ASP A 585 14.77 -0.27 35.44
C ASP A 585 15.41 -1.66 35.41
N ARG A 586 15.13 -2.45 34.37
CA ARG A 586 15.75 -3.77 34.20
C ARG A 586 17.27 -3.69 34.14
N ALA A 587 17.82 -2.73 33.40
CA ALA A 587 19.27 -2.58 33.28
C ALA A 587 19.94 -2.23 34.62
N ILE A 588 19.29 -1.43 35.47
CA ILE A 588 19.77 -1.08 36.81
C ILE A 588 19.65 -2.28 37.76
N GLU A 589 18.56 -3.05 37.68
CA GLU A 589 18.34 -4.24 38.52
C GLU A 589 19.26 -5.40 38.18
N ALA A 590 19.48 -5.65 36.88
CA ALA A 590 20.34 -6.75 36.41
C ALA A 590 21.84 -6.48 36.61
N ASP A 591 22.25 -5.22 36.76
CA ASP A 591 23.65 -4.83 36.96
C ASP A 591 24.03 -4.90 38.46
N ALA A 592 24.46 -6.11 38.87
CA ALA A 592 24.92 -6.38 40.23
C ALA A 592 26.26 -5.69 40.58
N ALA A 593 26.96 -5.08 39.61
CA ALA A 593 28.24 -4.41 39.83
C ALA A 593 28.09 -2.94 40.26
N LEU A 594 26.88 -2.38 40.21
CA LEU A 594 26.64 -0.99 40.61
C LEU A 594 26.80 -0.80 42.11
N SER A 595 27.63 0.18 42.51
CA SER A 595 27.62 0.66 43.88
C SER A 595 26.28 1.35 44.22
N PRO A 596 25.89 1.44 45.50
CA PRO A 596 24.66 2.15 45.88
C PRO A 596 24.57 3.58 45.32
N MET A 597 25.69 4.29 45.28
CA MET A 597 25.79 5.66 44.75
C MET A 597 25.63 5.71 43.23
N GLN A 598 26.21 4.76 42.49
CA GLN A 598 26.05 4.66 41.04
C GLN A 598 24.62 4.25 40.66
N ARG A 599 24.00 3.36 41.44
CA ARG A 599 22.61 2.96 41.29
C ARG A 599 21.68 4.16 41.50
N GLN A 600 21.82 4.89 42.61
CA GLN A 600 21.05 6.10 42.89
C GLN A 600 21.17 7.13 41.75
N ARG A 601 22.38 7.37 41.25
CA ARG A 601 22.59 8.30 40.13
C ARG A 601 21.82 7.88 38.87
N ARG A 602 21.91 6.60 38.48
CA ARG A 602 21.19 6.06 37.30
C ARG A 602 19.68 6.12 37.48
N GLU A 603 19.17 5.90 38.69
CA GLU A 603 17.75 6.04 39.02
C GLU A 603 17.28 7.49 38.86
N ILE A 604 18.05 8.47 39.33
CA ILE A 604 17.74 9.90 39.16
C ILE A 604 17.78 10.30 37.67
N GLU A 605 18.79 9.85 36.91
CA GLU A 605 18.90 10.11 35.47
C GLU A 605 17.70 9.53 34.69
N ARG A 606 17.31 8.29 35.02
CA ARG A 606 16.10 7.65 34.49
C ARG A 606 14.85 8.46 34.81
N ASP A 607 14.66 8.84 36.07
CA ASP A 607 13.46 9.56 36.51
C ASP A 607 13.35 10.94 35.86
N ALA A 608 14.48 11.66 35.75
CA ALA A 608 14.52 12.96 35.08
C ALA A 608 14.02 12.86 33.63
N LYS A 609 14.45 11.81 32.92
CA LYS A 609 14.01 11.52 31.55
C LYS A 609 12.54 11.14 31.48
N ASN A 610 12.07 10.26 32.38
CA ASN A 610 10.68 9.82 32.42
C ASN A 610 9.72 10.98 32.71
N VAL A 611 10.05 11.82 33.69
CA VAL A 611 9.24 12.98 34.07
C VAL A 611 9.19 14.02 32.94
N LYS A 612 10.29 14.20 32.19
CA LYS A 612 10.27 15.06 31.01
C LYS A 612 9.29 14.55 29.95
N TRP A 613 9.29 13.25 29.68
CA TRP A 613 8.31 12.66 28.75
C TRP A 613 6.87 12.76 29.25
N MET A 614 6.64 12.71 30.58
CA MET A 614 5.31 12.96 31.15
C MET A 614 4.85 14.41 30.92
N GLU A 615 5.74 15.39 31.04
CA GLU A 615 5.44 16.79 30.71
C GLU A 615 5.05 16.92 29.22
N ASP A 616 5.85 16.37 28.31
CA ASP A 616 5.59 16.45 26.86
C ASP A 616 4.28 15.75 26.49
N ALA A 617 4.02 14.57 27.06
CA ALA A 617 2.76 13.85 26.88
C ALA A 617 1.55 14.59 27.45
N SER A 618 1.74 15.37 28.53
CA SER A 618 0.67 16.20 29.09
C SER A 618 0.25 17.27 28.08
N HIS A 619 1.19 17.96 27.44
CA HIS A 619 0.87 18.96 26.42
C HIS A 619 0.14 18.36 25.20
N LEU A 620 0.56 17.18 24.75
CA LEU A 620 -0.18 16.48 23.69
C LEU A 620 -1.61 16.12 24.12
N VAL A 621 -1.82 15.64 25.36
CA VAL A 621 -3.17 15.36 25.88
C VAL A 621 -4.01 16.64 25.97
N GLU A 622 -3.42 17.78 26.34
CA GLU A 622 -4.11 19.07 26.34
C GLU A 622 -4.64 19.42 24.95
N GLU A 623 -3.80 19.32 23.91
CA GLU A 623 -4.18 19.57 22.51
C GLU A 623 -5.29 18.62 22.04
N LEU A 624 -5.16 17.32 22.31
CA LEU A 624 -6.14 16.31 21.92
C LEU A 624 -7.52 16.54 22.56
N ILE A 625 -7.55 17.03 23.81
CA ILE A 625 -8.80 17.36 24.49
C ILE A 625 -9.40 18.66 23.94
N ASP A 626 -8.57 19.68 23.68
CA ASP A 626 -9.03 20.95 23.11
C ASP A 626 -9.64 20.75 21.71
N ASP A 627 -9.02 19.91 20.87
CA ASP A 627 -9.57 19.50 19.57
C ASP A 627 -10.90 18.73 19.70
N ALA A 628 -11.03 17.87 20.71
CA ALA A 628 -12.27 17.14 20.97
C ALA A 628 -13.40 18.06 21.45
N LEU A 629 -13.08 19.04 22.30
CA LEU A 629 -14.02 20.08 22.73
C LEU A 629 -14.48 20.95 21.56
N ALA A 630 -13.56 21.34 20.66
CA ALA A 630 -13.91 22.07 19.43
C ALA A 630 -14.86 21.24 18.55
N THR A 631 -14.60 19.95 18.41
CA THR A 631 -15.42 19.01 17.61
C THR A 631 -16.82 18.81 18.18
N LEU A 632 -16.95 18.68 19.50
CA LEU A 632 -18.27 18.59 20.14
C LEU A 632 -19.12 19.84 19.91
N ARG A 633 -18.49 21.02 19.76
CA ARG A 633 -19.19 22.29 19.48
C ARG A 633 -19.52 22.47 18.00
N SER A 634 -18.57 22.19 17.11
CA SER A 634 -18.70 22.44 15.67
C SER A 634 -19.43 21.30 14.93
N GLY A 635 -19.39 20.09 15.47
CA GLY A 635 -19.83 18.87 14.80
C GLY A 635 -18.89 18.39 13.68
N GLN A 636 -17.73 19.03 13.51
CA GLN A 636 -16.75 18.72 12.45
C GLN A 636 -15.52 18.08 13.10
N PRO A 637 -15.30 16.76 12.96
CA PRO A 637 -14.15 16.10 13.56
C PRO A 637 -12.86 16.37 12.79
N LYS A 638 -11.74 16.35 13.52
CA LYS A 638 -10.40 16.37 12.94
C LYS A 638 -10.03 14.98 12.43
N THR A 639 -9.92 14.84 11.11
CA THR A 639 -9.71 13.55 10.41
C THR A 639 -8.25 13.27 10.06
N ARG A 640 -7.39 14.29 10.12
CA ARG A 640 -5.98 14.27 9.72
C ARG A 640 -5.14 15.13 10.66
N ASP A 641 -3.83 14.91 10.65
CA ASP A 641 -2.89 15.81 11.33
C ASP A 641 -2.90 17.18 10.67
N ASP A 642 -2.68 18.22 11.48
CA ASP A 642 -2.38 19.53 10.91
C ASP A 642 -1.03 19.44 10.20
N PRO A 643 -0.85 20.12 9.05
CA PRO A 643 0.46 20.21 8.44
C PRO A 643 1.45 20.74 9.49
N PRO A 644 2.68 20.21 9.55
CA PRO A 644 3.66 20.69 10.51
C PRO A 644 3.77 22.21 10.37
N PRO A 645 3.89 22.95 11.49
CA PRO A 645 4.13 24.38 11.42
C PRO A 645 5.38 24.61 10.55
N PRO A 646 5.40 25.65 9.70
CA PRO A 646 6.53 25.92 8.82
C PRO A 646 7.83 25.86 9.63
N SER A 647 8.76 24.97 9.25
CA SER A 647 9.98 24.72 10.01
C SER A 647 10.81 25.98 10.10
N ASP A 648 11.09 26.46 11.31
CA ASP A 648 11.87 27.65 11.68
C ASP A 648 11.67 28.87 10.76
N ALA A 649 11.21 29.99 11.35
CA ALA A 649 11.16 31.31 10.71
C ALA A 649 12.51 31.83 10.13
N ASN A 650 13.59 31.03 10.21
CA ASN A 650 14.90 31.27 9.64
C ASN A 650 15.21 30.48 8.34
N GLN A 651 14.33 29.60 7.84
CA GLN A 651 14.52 29.02 6.51
C GLN A 651 14.11 30.03 5.44
N THR A 652 15.06 30.45 4.61
CA THR A 652 14.78 31.26 3.43
C THR A 652 13.88 30.47 2.49
N ARG A 653 12.68 30.98 2.23
CA ARG A 653 11.71 30.38 1.30
C ARG A 653 12.39 30.13 -0.06
N PRO A 654 12.22 28.94 -0.67
CA PRO A 654 12.87 28.64 -1.93
C PRO A 654 12.39 29.59 -3.02
N ARG A 655 13.31 30.05 -3.86
CA ARG A 655 13.01 30.92 -4.98
C ARG A 655 12.51 30.10 -6.16
N VAL A 656 11.20 30.15 -6.40
CA VAL A 656 10.53 29.40 -7.49
C VAL A 656 10.22 30.33 -8.67
N LEU A 657 10.55 29.92 -9.89
CA LEU A 657 10.18 30.62 -11.12
C LEU A 657 8.98 29.94 -11.79
N LEU A 658 8.01 30.72 -12.28
CA LEU A 658 6.94 30.18 -13.13
C LEU A 658 7.41 30.19 -14.59
N CYS A 659 7.85 29.03 -15.06
CA CYS A 659 8.31 28.80 -16.43
C CYS A 659 7.11 28.52 -17.35
N VAL A 660 6.77 29.47 -18.22
CA VAL A 660 5.72 29.35 -19.23
C VAL A 660 6.34 28.97 -20.57
N ARG A 661 6.05 27.76 -21.06
CA ARG A 661 6.55 27.26 -22.35
C ARG A 661 5.70 27.79 -23.51
N ALA A 662 6.23 28.76 -24.26
CA ALA A 662 5.57 29.46 -25.35
C ALA A 662 6.19 29.12 -26.73
N ARG A 663 6.08 27.85 -27.15
CA ARG A 663 6.42 27.43 -28.52
C ARG A 663 5.29 27.79 -29.50
N PHE A 664 5.54 28.60 -30.52
CA PHE A 664 4.44 29.10 -31.36
C PHE A 664 3.95 28.13 -32.43
N THR A 665 4.79 27.20 -32.86
CA THR A 665 4.51 26.35 -34.03
C THR A 665 3.85 25.01 -33.69
N LYS A 666 4.18 24.43 -32.52
CA LYS A 666 3.76 23.08 -32.14
C LYS A 666 3.43 22.96 -30.65
N GLY A 667 2.41 22.14 -30.37
CA GLY A 667 1.96 21.75 -29.04
C GLY A 667 2.76 20.62 -28.37
N GLY A 668 2.26 20.16 -27.22
CA GLY A 668 2.83 19.04 -26.46
C GLY A 668 2.71 17.71 -27.21
N LEU A 669 1.63 17.51 -27.96
CA LEU A 669 1.42 16.37 -28.86
C LEU A 669 2.13 16.50 -30.22
N HIS A 670 3.03 17.47 -30.37
CA HIS A 670 3.71 17.79 -31.63
C HIS A 670 2.75 18.16 -32.78
N THR A 671 1.52 18.56 -32.44
CA THR A 671 0.49 19.06 -33.36
C THR A 671 0.70 20.54 -33.65
N PRO A 672 0.34 21.02 -34.87
CA PRO A 672 0.23 22.45 -35.12
C PRO A 672 -0.77 23.10 -34.15
N ARG A 673 -0.45 24.28 -33.64
CA ARG A 673 -1.32 25.06 -32.76
C ARG A 673 -1.22 26.55 -33.06
N ASP A 674 -2.21 27.32 -32.61
CA ASP A 674 -2.20 28.78 -32.67
C ASP A 674 -2.47 29.37 -31.29
N LEU A 675 -1.45 29.99 -30.69
CA LEU A 675 -1.56 30.68 -29.40
C LEU A 675 -2.36 31.99 -29.50
N PHE A 676 -2.57 32.52 -30.70
CA PHE A 676 -3.40 33.70 -30.95
C PHE A 676 -4.86 33.35 -31.27
N ALA A 677 -5.23 32.07 -31.24
CA ALA A 677 -6.61 31.66 -31.47
C ALA A 677 -7.55 32.32 -30.43
N PRO A 678 -8.68 32.91 -30.87
CA PRO A 678 -9.59 33.63 -29.98
C PRO A 678 -10.40 32.67 -29.09
N LEU A 679 -10.61 33.09 -27.85
CA LEU A 679 -11.47 32.47 -26.83
C LEU A 679 -12.81 33.24 -26.72
N ALA A 680 -13.74 32.73 -25.90
CA ALA A 680 -15.10 33.25 -25.79
C ALA A 680 -15.21 34.69 -25.26
N ASP A 681 -14.23 35.13 -24.47
CA ASP A 681 -14.15 36.47 -23.87
C ASP A 681 -13.34 37.48 -24.70
N GLY A 682 -12.94 37.10 -25.92
CA GLY A 682 -12.14 37.92 -26.83
C GLY A 682 -10.63 37.88 -26.57
N ARG A 683 -10.15 37.19 -25.53
CA ARG A 683 -8.72 36.95 -25.33
C ARG A 683 -8.22 35.85 -26.26
N THR A 684 -6.91 35.80 -26.47
CA THR A 684 -6.27 34.69 -27.17
C THR A 684 -5.88 33.59 -26.19
N VAL A 685 -5.72 32.35 -26.67
CA VAL A 685 -5.26 31.19 -25.88
C VAL A 685 -4.03 31.54 -25.02
N GLY A 686 -2.99 32.08 -25.66
CA GLY A 686 -1.74 32.45 -24.98
C GLY A 686 -1.92 33.61 -24.00
N ALA A 687 -2.73 34.61 -24.36
CA ALA A 687 -2.98 35.75 -23.48
C ALA A 687 -3.73 35.34 -22.21
N GLU A 688 -4.70 34.42 -22.31
CA GLU A 688 -5.43 33.92 -21.13
C GLU A 688 -4.55 33.04 -20.23
N ALA A 689 -3.67 32.20 -20.81
CA ALA A 689 -2.69 31.45 -20.03
C ALA A 689 -1.75 32.37 -19.23
N LEU A 690 -1.27 33.46 -19.85
CA LEU A 690 -0.45 34.46 -19.15
C LEU A 690 -1.24 35.24 -18.10
N ALA A 691 -2.50 35.61 -18.37
CA ALA A 691 -3.35 36.27 -17.38
C ALA A 691 -3.67 35.36 -16.16
N ARG A 692 -3.71 34.05 -16.36
CA ARG A 692 -3.75 33.06 -15.27
C ARG A 692 -2.43 32.97 -14.53
N ALA A 693 -1.30 32.98 -15.25
CA ALA A 693 0.03 32.97 -14.67
C ALA A 693 0.27 34.15 -13.72
N ALA A 694 -0.22 35.34 -14.07
CA ALA A 694 -0.16 36.53 -13.22
C ALA A 694 -0.90 36.40 -11.87
N ARG A 695 -1.82 35.43 -11.74
CA ARG A 695 -2.61 35.18 -10.51
C ARG A 695 -1.98 34.11 -9.61
N VAL A 696 -0.90 33.46 -10.04
CA VAL A 696 -0.20 32.43 -9.27
C VAL A 696 0.60 33.10 -8.14
N LYS A 697 0.45 32.58 -6.92
CA LYS A 697 1.16 33.05 -5.73
C LYS A 697 2.37 32.17 -5.43
N GLY A 698 3.33 32.72 -4.68
CA GLY A 698 4.53 31.99 -4.23
C GLY A 698 5.66 31.91 -5.26
N VAL A 699 5.53 32.60 -6.39
CA VAL A 699 6.56 32.69 -7.44
C VAL A 699 7.40 33.96 -7.26
N ALA A 700 8.67 33.91 -7.62
CA ALA A 700 9.56 35.06 -7.60
C ALA A 700 9.42 35.93 -8.85
N SER A 701 9.26 35.31 -10.02
CA SER A 701 8.95 35.97 -11.29
C SER A 701 8.42 34.96 -12.31
N ILE A 702 7.90 35.47 -13.43
CA ILE A 702 7.46 34.66 -14.57
C ILE A 702 8.57 34.62 -15.62
N LEU A 703 8.91 33.43 -16.11
CA LEU A 703 9.91 33.24 -17.16
C LEU A 703 9.24 32.63 -18.41
N ILE A 704 9.15 33.39 -19.49
CA ILE A 704 8.55 32.94 -20.75
C ILE A 704 9.66 32.35 -21.64
N LEU A 705 9.55 31.04 -21.92
CA LEU A 705 10.48 30.31 -22.77
C LEU A 705 9.91 30.24 -24.18
N THR A 706 10.55 30.88 -25.16
CA THR A 706 10.00 31.06 -26.51
C THR A 706 11.02 30.79 -27.62
N ASP A 707 10.53 30.35 -28.78
CA ASP A 707 11.29 30.34 -30.04
C ASP A 707 11.12 31.63 -30.86
N ASP A 708 10.23 32.54 -30.44
CA ASP A 708 9.89 33.80 -31.11
C ASP A 708 9.62 34.91 -30.06
N ALA A 709 10.61 35.77 -29.83
CA ALA A 709 10.51 36.85 -28.84
C ALA A 709 9.48 37.94 -29.21
N PRO A 710 9.39 38.42 -30.47
CA PRO A 710 8.35 39.37 -30.88
C PRO A 710 6.92 38.88 -30.59
N LYS A 711 6.59 37.62 -30.94
CA LYS A 711 5.26 37.07 -30.65
C LYS A 711 5.01 36.90 -29.15
N ALA A 712 6.04 36.53 -28.37
CA ALA A 712 5.92 36.49 -26.91
C ALA A 712 5.58 37.86 -26.32
N ARG A 713 6.24 38.94 -26.79
CA ARG A 713 5.92 40.32 -26.37
C ARG A 713 4.49 40.72 -26.73
N GLN A 714 3.99 40.27 -27.87
CA GLN A 714 2.59 40.49 -28.28
C GLN A 714 1.60 39.77 -27.36
N LEU A 715 1.89 38.52 -26.94
CA LEU A 715 1.03 37.82 -25.97
C LEU A 715 1.00 38.54 -24.61
N ILE A 716 2.16 39.04 -24.16
CA ILE A 716 2.24 39.81 -22.90
C ILE A 716 1.35 41.05 -22.97
N SER A 717 1.42 41.83 -24.06
CA SER A 717 0.60 43.05 -24.19
C SER A 717 -0.90 42.74 -24.25
N GLN A 718 -1.30 41.60 -24.83
CA GLN A 718 -2.70 41.15 -24.88
C GLN A 718 -3.21 40.55 -23.57
N SER A 719 -2.32 40.04 -22.72
CA SER A 719 -2.68 39.36 -21.46
C SER A 719 -3.02 40.32 -20.31
N GLY A 720 -2.57 41.58 -20.38
CA GLY A 720 -2.68 42.52 -19.26
C GLY A 720 -1.80 42.14 -18.06
N LEU A 721 -0.70 41.41 -18.28
CA LEU A 721 0.23 41.00 -17.24
C LEU A 721 0.81 42.24 -16.51
N THR A 722 0.65 42.30 -15.19
CA THR A 722 1.12 43.43 -14.36
C THR A 722 2.30 43.09 -13.46
N CYS A 723 2.77 41.84 -13.47
CA CYS A 723 3.88 41.35 -12.64
C CYS A 723 5.18 41.24 -13.44
N ASP A 724 6.32 41.17 -12.74
CA ASP A 724 7.65 41.02 -13.36
C ASP A 724 7.73 39.74 -14.21
N CYS A 725 8.07 39.90 -15.49
CA CYS A 725 8.26 38.81 -16.42
C CYS A 725 9.52 38.99 -17.28
N ASP A 726 10.24 37.89 -17.49
CA ASP A 726 11.39 37.82 -18.38
C ASP A 726 11.08 36.94 -19.60
N ILE A 727 11.73 37.22 -20.73
CA ILE A 727 11.65 36.42 -21.95
C ILE A 727 13.01 35.79 -22.21
N GLU A 728 13.05 34.46 -22.33
CA GLU A 728 14.21 33.71 -22.78
C GLU A 728 13.95 33.08 -24.13
N VAL A 729 14.84 33.41 -25.09
CA VAL A 729 14.81 32.81 -26.41
C VAL A 729 15.57 31.50 -26.35
N VAL A 730 14.88 30.40 -26.61
CA VAL A 730 15.43 29.05 -26.47
C VAL A 730 15.19 28.22 -27.71
N ARG A 731 16.03 27.19 -27.90
CA ARG A 731 15.84 26.18 -28.95
C ARG A 731 15.25 24.92 -28.33
N PHE A 732 14.02 24.59 -28.72
CA PHE A 732 13.38 23.35 -28.29
C PHE A 732 13.94 22.13 -29.04
N ASP A 733 14.15 21.02 -28.34
CA ASP A 733 14.56 19.76 -28.95
C ASP A 733 13.36 19.05 -29.62
N ASP A 734 13.32 19.09 -30.95
CA ASP A 734 12.28 18.44 -31.75
C ASP A 734 12.32 16.90 -31.72
N ARG A 735 13.51 16.31 -31.54
CA ARG A 735 13.65 14.85 -31.42
C ARG A 735 13.06 14.39 -30.10
N ARG A 736 13.38 15.07 -28.99
CA ARG A 736 12.75 14.84 -27.68
C ARG A 736 11.25 15.08 -27.74
N ALA A 737 10.80 16.22 -28.27
CA ALA A 737 9.39 16.56 -28.34
C ALA A 737 8.58 15.51 -29.12
N ARG A 738 9.12 14.98 -30.22
CA ARG A 738 8.45 13.92 -30.98
C ARG A 738 8.43 12.58 -30.23
N ALA A 739 9.50 12.20 -29.54
CA ALA A 739 9.51 10.97 -28.73
C ALA A 739 8.51 11.04 -27.57
N ILE A 740 8.35 12.21 -26.96
CA ILE A 740 7.33 12.47 -25.93
C ILE A 740 5.93 12.40 -26.54
N ALA A 741 5.70 13.08 -27.65
CA ALA A 741 4.40 13.06 -28.32
C ALA A 741 3.99 11.65 -28.76
N ALA A 742 4.93 10.82 -29.25
CA ALA A 742 4.67 9.42 -29.60
C ALA A 742 4.19 8.59 -28.39
N ALA A 743 4.78 8.81 -27.21
CA ALA A 743 4.32 8.16 -25.99
C ALA A 743 2.97 8.70 -25.50
N ARG A 744 2.78 10.02 -25.56
CA ARG A 744 1.57 10.72 -25.10
C ARG A 744 0.37 10.55 -26.02
N ALA A 745 0.57 10.23 -27.29
CA ALA A 745 -0.51 10.03 -28.27
C ALA A 745 -1.53 8.96 -27.85
N PHE A 746 -1.10 7.94 -27.09
CA PHE A 746 -1.93 6.85 -26.55
C PHE A 746 -2.50 7.15 -25.15
N ALA A 747 -2.08 8.24 -24.51
CA ALA A 747 -2.40 8.57 -23.12
C ALA A 747 -2.77 10.05 -22.94
N ARG A 748 -3.39 10.66 -23.96
CA ARG A 748 -3.59 12.12 -24.05
C ARG A 748 -4.40 12.72 -22.91
N HIS A 749 -5.36 11.94 -22.41
CA HIS A 749 -6.24 12.27 -21.29
C HIS A 749 -5.59 11.95 -19.93
N CYS A 750 -4.54 11.13 -19.91
CA CYS A 750 -3.88 10.72 -18.69
C CYS A 750 -2.92 11.80 -18.20
N TRP A 751 -2.89 12.07 -16.90
CA TRP A 751 -1.87 12.97 -16.33
C TRP A 751 -0.49 12.30 -16.26
N ARG A 752 -0.43 10.97 -16.06
CA ARG A 752 0.77 10.11 -16.19
C ARG A 752 0.43 8.73 -16.75
N GLY A 753 1.44 7.89 -16.97
CA GLY A 753 1.25 6.50 -17.38
C GLY A 753 1.31 6.30 -18.89
N ALA A 754 1.90 7.22 -19.66
CA ALA A 754 2.27 6.95 -21.05
C ALA A 754 3.48 6.01 -21.12
N ILE A 755 3.93 5.66 -22.33
CA ILE A 755 5.10 4.80 -22.55
C ILE A 755 6.32 5.33 -21.76
N GLY A 756 6.95 4.45 -20.98
CA GLY A 756 8.06 4.81 -20.09
C GLY A 756 7.65 5.58 -18.83
N GLY A 757 6.37 5.55 -18.46
CA GLY A 757 5.82 6.28 -17.32
C GLY A 757 5.57 7.77 -17.59
N GLN A 758 5.77 8.23 -18.83
CA GLN A 758 5.68 9.64 -19.19
C GLN A 758 4.38 10.31 -18.76
N SER A 759 4.51 11.58 -18.38
CA SER A 759 3.46 12.42 -17.84
C SER A 759 3.15 13.61 -18.74
N VAL A 760 2.03 14.27 -18.49
CA VAL A 760 1.72 15.56 -19.14
C VAL A 760 2.79 16.61 -18.84
N PHE A 761 3.48 16.51 -17.70
CA PHE A 761 4.54 17.45 -17.33
C PHE A 761 5.76 17.34 -18.25
N ASP A 762 6.02 16.16 -18.82
CA ASP A 762 7.10 15.98 -19.79
C ASP A 762 6.86 16.79 -21.08
N GLU A 763 5.60 17.12 -21.39
CA GLU A 763 5.25 17.96 -22.54
C GLU A 763 5.72 19.42 -22.35
N ILE A 764 6.00 19.86 -21.12
CA ILE A 764 6.34 21.25 -20.80
C ILE A 764 7.66 21.43 -20.04
N CYS A 765 8.19 20.36 -19.44
CA CYS A 765 9.43 20.36 -18.68
C CYS A 765 10.56 19.69 -19.46
N GLU A 766 11.56 20.47 -19.84
CA GLU A 766 12.78 19.98 -20.51
C GLU A 766 13.98 20.15 -19.57
N PRO A 767 14.46 19.07 -18.91
CA PRO A 767 15.46 19.20 -17.84
C PRO A 767 16.77 19.86 -18.27
N ALA A 768 17.29 19.49 -19.42
CA ALA A 768 18.53 20.04 -19.97
C ALA A 768 18.42 21.52 -20.35
N LEU A 769 17.20 22.00 -20.64
CA LEU A 769 16.91 23.40 -20.94
C LEU A 769 16.71 24.22 -19.67
N LEU A 770 15.95 23.68 -18.71
CA LEU A 770 15.55 24.40 -17.50
C LEU A 770 16.68 24.53 -16.49
N ALA A 771 17.49 23.49 -16.26
CA ALA A 771 18.52 23.51 -15.22
C ALA A 771 19.51 24.69 -15.38
N PRO A 772 20.09 24.96 -16.58
CA PRO A 772 20.96 26.13 -16.77
C PRO A 772 20.25 27.48 -16.61
N LEU A 773 18.96 27.55 -16.93
CA LEU A 773 18.16 28.77 -16.76
C LEU A 773 17.91 29.06 -15.28
N LEU A 774 17.55 28.05 -14.49
CA LEU A 774 17.42 28.18 -13.04
C LEU A 774 18.73 28.67 -12.39
N ASP A 775 19.88 28.20 -12.86
CA ASP A 775 21.18 28.72 -12.43
C ASP A 775 21.39 30.19 -12.82
N LYS A 776 21.13 30.55 -14.08
CA LYS A 776 21.20 31.95 -14.56
C LYS A 776 20.36 32.88 -13.70
N TYR A 777 19.15 32.45 -13.36
CA TYR A 777 18.22 33.22 -12.58
C TYR A 777 18.38 33.02 -11.08
N ARG A 778 19.32 32.21 -10.58
CA ARG A 778 19.49 31.87 -9.14
C ARG A 778 18.19 31.44 -8.47
N ALA A 779 17.53 30.46 -9.06
CA ALA A 779 16.27 29.91 -8.57
C ALA A 779 16.43 28.44 -8.18
N ASP A 780 15.69 28.03 -7.15
CA ASP A 780 15.79 26.70 -6.54
C ASP A 780 14.89 25.67 -7.22
N ALA A 781 13.81 26.13 -7.89
CA ALA A 781 12.85 25.26 -8.56
C ALA A 781 12.10 25.98 -9.69
N ALA A 782 11.60 25.19 -10.63
CA ALA A 782 10.72 25.64 -11.71
C ALA A 782 9.30 25.11 -11.48
N ALA A 783 8.34 26.03 -11.49
CA ALA A 783 6.92 25.78 -11.68
C ALA A 783 6.64 25.79 -13.19
N CYS A 784 6.28 24.65 -13.80
CA CYS A 784 6.15 24.53 -15.25
C CYS A 784 4.69 24.58 -15.70
N VAL A 785 4.37 25.42 -16.69
CA VAL A 785 3.08 25.45 -17.40
C VAL A 785 3.26 25.71 -18.91
N GLY A 786 2.29 25.30 -19.73
CA GLY A 786 2.28 25.59 -21.17
C GLY A 786 1.52 26.88 -21.51
N ALA A 787 1.94 27.62 -22.53
CA ALA A 787 1.20 28.80 -23.02
C ALA A 787 -0.16 28.44 -23.68
N ASP A 788 -0.38 27.17 -23.97
CA ASP A 788 -1.64 26.58 -24.47
C ASP A 788 -2.56 26.04 -23.36
N TRP A 789 -2.13 26.13 -22.09
CA TRP A 789 -2.88 25.65 -20.94
C TRP A 789 -3.83 26.74 -20.43
N CYS A 790 -4.59 27.37 -21.33
CA CYS A 790 -5.47 28.51 -21.00
C CYS A 790 -6.57 28.24 -19.95
N LEU A 791 -6.72 26.99 -19.51
CA LEU A 791 -7.65 26.59 -18.45
C LEU A 791 -6.97 26.25 -17.11
N PHE A 792 -5.64 26.31 -17.00
CA PHE A 792 -4.96 25.93 -15.75
C PHE A 792 -5.43 26.80 -14.57
N ASP A 793 -5.46 26.21 -13.38
CA ASP A 793 -5.92 26.88 -12.18
C ASP A 793 -4.78 27.57 -11.43
N PRO A 794 -4.80 28.92 -11.31
CA PRO A 794 -3.79 29.64 -10.55
C PRO A 794 -3.76 29.26 -9.07
N ALA A 795 -4.91 28.92 -8.47
CA ALA A 795 -5.00 28.55 -7.05
C ALA A 795 -4.35 27.17 -6.82
N LEU A 796 -4.73 26.16 -7.60
CA LEU A 796 -4.12 24.83 -7.52
C LEU A 796 -2.62 24.85 -7.82
N MET A 797 -2.18 25.70 -8.77
CA MET A 797 -0.76 25.89 -9.03
C MET A 797 -0.04 26.54 -7.84
N SER A 798 -0.67 27.54 -7.19
CA SER A 798 -0.15 28.16 -5.97
C SER A 798 -0.02 27.16 -4.83
N ASP A 799 -1.03 26.30 -4.64
CA ASP A 799 -0.99 25.23 -3.63
C ASP A 799 0.12 24.22 -3.91
N THR A 800 0.40 23.93 -5.19
CA THR A 800 1.51 23.05 -5.59
C THR A 800 2.88 23.67 -5.30
N ILE A 801 3.02 24.98 -5.49
CA ILE A 801 4.23 25.74 -5.12
C ILE A 801 4.40 25.79 -3.61
N GLU A 802 3.33 26.08 -2.88
CA GLU A 802 3.36 26.07 -1.42
C GLU A 802 3.75 24.70 -0.89
N ARG A 803 3.18 23.64 -1.47
CA ARG A 803 3.52 22.27 -1.10
C ARG A 803 5.00 21.94 -1.32
N TYR A 804 5.62 22.45 -2.37
CA TYR A 804 7.08 22.34 -2.53
C TYR A 804 7.82 23.15 -1.44
N ALA A 805 7.41 24.39 -1.21
CA ALA A 805 8.05 25.32 -0.30
C ALA A 805 8.06 24.88 1.17
N GLU A 806 7.08 24.09 1.59
CA GLU A 806 7.04 23.50 2.95
C GLU A 806 8.28 22.61 3.24
N HIS A 807 8.82 21.87 2.26
CA HIS A 807 9.91 20.91 2.47
C HIS A 807 10.80 20.74 1.21
N PRO A 808 11.50 21.78 0.73
CA PRO A 808 12.21 21.76 -0.55
C PRO A 808 13.35 20.75 -0.62
N GLN A 809 14.04 20.49 0.50
CA GLN A 809 15.13 19.50 0.59
C GLN A 809 14.64 18.05 0.49
N GLY A 810 13.38 17.79 0.88
CA GLY A 810 12.80 16.44 0.92
C GLY A 810 11.82 16.15 -0.23
N ARG A 811 11.50 17.13 -1.07
CA ARG A 811 10.48 17.03 -2.14
C ARG A 811 11.08 17.49 -3.47
N PRO A 812 11.69 16.59 -4.27
CA PRO A 812 12.29 16.95 -5.56
C PRO A 812 11.24 17.40 -6.60
N VAL A 813 9.98 17.00 -6.41
CA VAL A 813 8.83 17.34 -7.25
C VAL A 813 7.61 17.57 -6.37
N ALA A 814 6.74 18.52 -6.73
CA ALA A 814 5.37 18.64 -6.26
C ALA A 814 4.40 18.71 -7.45
N PHE A 815 3.25 18.05 -7.35
CA PHE A 815 2.32 17.90 -8.47
C PHE A 815 0.89 17.65 -7.97
N SER A 816 -0.09 17.58 -8.87
CA SER A 816 -1.45 17.10 -8.58
C SER A 816 -1.90 16.04 -9.59
N GLN A 817 -2.95 15.30 -9.26
CA GLN A 817 -3.60 14.34 -10.18
C GLN A 817 -4.64 15.03 -11.10
N ALA A 818 -4.52 16.34 -11.32
CA ALA A 818 -5.46 17.06 -12.15
C ALA A 818 -5.35 16.59 -13.63
N PRO A 819 -6.47 16.56 -14.37
CA PRO A 819 -6.46 16.32 -15.80
C PRO A 819 -5.46 17.21 -16.56
N PRO A 820 -4.87 16.72 -17.68
CA PRO A 820 -3.94 17.47 -18.52
C PRO A 820 -4.43 18.89 -18.83
N GLY A 821 -3.62 19.91 -18.50
CA GLY A 821 -3.93 21.31 -18.75
C GLY A 821 -4.52 22.08 -17.56
N LEU A 822 -4.92 21.42 -16.48
CA LEU A 822 -5.52 22.07 -15.31
C LEU A 822 -4.52 22.47 -14.22
N CYS A 823 -3.37 21.79 -14.11
CA CYS A 823 -2.31 22.14 -13.17
C CYS A 823 -0.95 21.70 -13.69
N GLY A 824 0.07 22.54 -13.51
CA GLY A 824 1.47 22.22 -13.76
C GLY A 824 2.11 21.38 -12.64
N CYS A 825 3.42 21.27 -12.68
CA CYS A 825 4.23 20.70 -11.60
C CYS A 825 5.31 21.68 -11.15
N VAL A 826 5.85 21.45 -9.96
CA VAL A 826 7.05 22.13 -9.45
C VAL A 826 8.16 21.10 -9.36
N VAL A 827 9.35 21.43 -9.88
CA VAL A 827 10.50 20.55 -9.90
C VAL A 827 11.75 21.30 -9.44
N SER A 828 12.52 20.71 -8.53
CA SER A 828 13.73 21.31 -8.01
C SER A 828 14.86 21.34 -9.03
N LEU A 829 15.78 22.29 -8.87
CA LEU A 829 17.01 22.34 -9.67
C LEU A 829 17.84 21.06 -9.56
N SER A 830 17.91 20.45 -8.37
CA SER A 830 18.59 19.17 -8.18
C SER A 830 17.97 18.06 -9.02
N ALA A 831 16.64 17.91 -9.00
CA ALA A 831 15.94 16.90 -9.77
C ALA A 831 16.11 17.11 -11.29
N LEU A 832 16.08 18.37 -11.75
CA LEU A 832 16.35 18.69 -13.16
C LEU A 832 17.77 18.31 -13.57
N ARG A 833 18.76 18.56 -12.71
CA ARG A 833 20.15 18.14 -12.96
C ARG A 833 20.26 16.64 -13.01
N ASP A 834 19.68 15.92 -12.04
CA ASP A 834 19.73 14.46 -12.00
C ASP A 834 19.13 13.86 -13.28
N MET A 835 17.97 14.36 -13.73
CA MET A 835 17.36 13.93 -14.99
C MET A 835 18.22 14.28 -16.22
N ALA A 836 18.79 15.49 -16.27
CA ALA A 836 19.65 15.90 -17.37
C ALA A 836 20.94 15.07 -17.45
N HIS A 837 21.48 14.62 -16.31
CA HIS A 837 22.67 13.76 -16.25
C HIS A 837 22.38 12.28 -16.54
N ALA A 838 21.21 11.76 -16.11
CA ALA A 838 20.85 10.35 -16.26
C ALA A 838 20.69 9.95 -17.74
N GLY A 839 20.03 10.79 -18.55
CA GLY A 839 19.76 10.51 -19.96
C GLY A 839 18.76 9.39 -20.23
N GLY A 840 18.47 9.12 -21.50
CA GLY A 840 17.63 7.98 -21.88
C GLY A 840 16.19 8.07 -21.37
N PRO A 841 15.51 6.93 -21.13
CA PRO A 841 14.10 6.90 -20.73
C PRO A 841 13.89 7.40 -19.29
N THR A 842 14.93 7.43 -18.46
CA THR A 842 14.87 7.92 -17.07
C THR A 842 15.01 9.44 -16.96
N ALA A 843 15.33 10.15 -18.03
CA ALA A 843 15.42 11.62 -18.10
C ALA A 843 14.05 12.31 -18.28
N THR A 844 13.03 11.84 -17.55
CA THR A 844 11.65 12.33 -17.63
C THR A 844 11.04 12.44 -16.24
N LEU A 845 10.13 13.40 -16.04
CA LEU A 845 9.34 13.50 -14.82
C LEU A 845 8.47 12.26 -14.64
N GLY A 846 7.94 11.70 -15.74
CA GLY A 846 7.22 10.43 -15.72
C GLY A 846 8.02 9.28 -15.11
N ALA A 847 9.32 9.16 -15.43
CA ALA A 847 10.17 8.14 -14.81
C ALA A 847 10.37 8.36 -13.30
N VAL A 848 10.53 9.62 -12.86
CA VAL A 848 10.63 9.98 -11.43
C VAL A 848 9.34 9.64 -10.68
N LEU A 849 8.20 9.86 -11.32
CA LEU A 849 6.87 9.59 -10.76
C LEU A 849 6.42 8.13 -10.93
N GLY A 850 7.14 7.35 -11.75
CA GLY A 850 6.85 5.99 -12.13
C GLY A 850 7.37 4.93 -11.16
N TYR A 851 7.37 3.67 -11.60
CA TYR A 851 7.95 2.55 -10.86
C TYR A 851 9.38 2.29 -11.34
N VAL A 852 10.31 2.12 -10.39
CA VAL A 852 11.72 1.84 -10.68
C VAL A 852 12.13 0.55 -9.94
N PRO A 853 12.41 -0.56 -10.65
CA PRO A 853 12.68 -1.86 -10.02
C PRO A 853 13.88 -1.87 -9.07
N VAL A 854 14.93 -1.12 -9.39
CA VAL A 854 16.16 -1.08 -8.59
C VAL A 854 16.03 -0.25 -7.32
N ALA A 855 14.97 0.56 -7.21
CA ALA A 855 14.68 1.41 -6.07
C ALA A 855 13.16 1.50 -5.85
N PRO A 856 12.51 0.38 -5.46
CA PRO A 856 11.06 0.36 -5.29
C PRO A 856 10.66 1.33 -4.19
N GLN A 857 9.71 2.20 -4.52
CA GLN A 857 9.18 3.20 -3.60
C GLN A 857 7.65 3.21 -3.64
N ALA A 858 7.04 3.60 -2.53
CA ALA A 858 5.61 3.89 -2.47
C ALA A 858 5.24 4.90 -3.58
N ASP A 859 4.05 4.71 -4.16
CA ASP A 859 3.57 5.56 -5.24
C ASP A 859 3.51 7.03 -4.79
N PRO A 860 4.12 7.98 -5.54
CA PRO A 860 4.09 9.40 -5.22
C PRO A 860 2.71 10.01 -4.99
N ILE A 861 1.63 9.42 -5.53
CA ILE A 861 0.26 9.92 -5.29
C ILE A 861 -0.18 9.79 -3.83
N ALA A 862 0.44 8.88 -3.07
CA ALA A 862 0.17 8.66 -1.65
C ALA A 862 1.11 9.48 -0.75
N LYS A 863 2.08 10.21 -1.33
CA LYS A 863 3.06 11.00 -0.59
C LYS A 863 2.59 12.46 -0.43
N PRO A 864 3.07 13.18 0.60
CA PRO A 864 2.72 14.59 0.80
C PRO A 864 3.06 15.51 -0.38
N MET A 865 3.91 15.13 -1.32
CA MET A 865 4.19 15.93 -2.53
C MET A 865 3.00 16.05 -3.50
N CYS A 866 2.01 15.16 -3.42
CA CYS A 866 0.82 15.23 -4.25
C CYS A 866 -0.23 16.17 -3.62
N VAL A 867 -0.59 17.24 -4.33
CA VAL A 867 -1.71 18.11 -3.99
C VAL A 867 -3.01 17.42 -4.38
N SER A 868 -3.96 17.37 -3.44
CA SER A 868 -5.25 16.71 -3.65
C SER A 868 -6.18 17.58 -4.51
N VAL A 869 -6.93 16.93 -5.40
CA VAL A 869 -7.99 17.56 -6.19
C VAL A 869 -9.34 16.89 -5.90
N PRO A 870 -10.48 17.59 -6.02
CA PRO A 870 -11.79 16.99 -5.83
C PRO A 870 -11.99 15.77 -6.75
N PRO A 871 -12.62 14.68 -6.29
CA PRO A 871 -12.85 13.49 -7.12
C PRO A 871 -13.58 13.79 -8.44
N SER A 872 -14.56 14.71 -8.44
CA SER A 872 -15.27 15.15 -9.64
C SER A 872 -14.34 15.73 -10.71
N VAL A 873 -13.27 16.40 -10.30
CA VAL A 873 -12.25 16.96 -11.20
C VAL A 873 -11.26 15.88 -11.60
N ARG A 874 -10.72 15.15 -10.60
CA ARG A 874 -9.76 14.06 -10.83
C ARG A 874 -10.30 13.08 -11.85
N ASP A 875 -11.56 12.66 -11.72
CA ASP A 875 -12.15 11.58 -12.52
C ASP A 875 -12.69 12.06 -13.88
N THR A 876 -12.45 13.33 -14.25
CA THR A 876 -12.76 13.87 -15.57
C THR A 876 -11.67 13.48 -16.58
N LEU A 877 -11.91 12.40 -17.32
CA LEU A 877 -11.01 11.84 -18.35
C LEU A 877 -10.98 12.70 -19.62
N ALA A 878 -10.38 13.89 -19.56
CA ALA A 878 -10.30 14.81 -20.70
C ALA A 878 -8.96 15.57 -20.76
N ARG A 879 -8.63 16.09 -21.95
CA ARG A 879 -7.48 16.96 -22.18
C ARG A 879 -7.95 18.42 -22.25
N PHE A 880 -7.55 19.24 -21.28
CA PHE A 880 -7.90 20.65 -21.16
C PHE A 880 -6.84 21.59 -21.74
N ILE A 881 -6.12 21.12 -22.75
CA ILE A 881 -5.02 21.84 -23.41
C ILE A 881 -5.49 22.26 -24.80
N ALA A 882 -5.30 23.53 -25.16
CA ALA A 882 -5.71 24.08 -26.45
C ALA A 882 -4.67 23.82 -27.57
N ASP A 883 -4.18 22.58 -27.67
CA ASP A 883 -3.20 22.14 -28.67
C ASP A 883 -3.79 21.26 -29.78
N THR A 884 -5.11 21.05 -29.75
CA THR A 884 -5.89 20.41 -30.80
C THR A 884 -7.17 21.22 -31.07
N PRO A 885 -7.83 21.04 -32.23
CA PRO A 885 -9.14 21.67 -32.49
C PRO A 885 -10.19 21.31 -31.43
N ALA A 886 -10.21 20.07 -30.96
CA ALA A 886 -11.10 19.62 -29.90
C ALA A 886 -10.81 20.30 -28.56
N GLY A 887 -9.53 20.38 -28.18
CA GLY A 887 -9.07 21.08 -26.98
C GLY A 887 -9.36 22.58 -27.01
N LEU A 888 -9.18 23.24 -28.15
CA LEU A 888 -9.56 24.66 -28.34
C LEU A 888 -11.09 24.87 -28.22
N SER A 889 -11.88 23.97 -28.82
CA SER A 889 -13.34 24.00 -28.71
C SER A 889 -13.78 23.81 -27.26
N LEU A 890 -13.16 22.88 -26.54
CA LEU A 890 -13.38 22.68 -25.11
C LEU A 890 -13.02 23.94 -24.31
N ALA A 891 -11.86 24.53 -24.55
CA ALA A 891 -11.44 25.76 -23.88
C ALA A 891 -12.44 26.91 -24.04
N ARG A 892 -12.95 27.12 -25.27
CA ARG A 892 -13.98 28.12 -25.54
C ARG A 892 -15.25 27.88 -24.72
N ARG A 893 -15.75 26.64 -24.67
CA ARG A 893 -16.95 26.29 -23.90
C ARG A 893 -16.73 26.44 -22.39
N ALA A 894 -15.60 25.95 -21.88
CA ALA A 894 -15.29 26.01 -20.46
C ALA A 894 -15.19 27.47 -19.97
N LEU A 895 -14.54 28.34 -20.73
CA LEU A 895 -14.45 29.77 -20.41
C LEU A 895 -15.81 30.48 -20.54
N ALA A 896 -16.60 30.16 -21.57
CA ALA A 896 -17.96 30.70 -21.72
C ALA A 896 -18.89 30.30 -20.57
N ALA A 897 -18.69 29.10 -20.00
CA ALA A 897 -19.42 28.62 -18.83
C ALA A 897 -18.91 29.20 -17.50
N GLY A 898 -17.86 30.05 -17.51
CA GLY A 898 -17.23 30.55 -16.29
C GLY A 898 -16.61 29.45 -15.42
N ALA A 899 -16.22 28.32 -16.02
CA ALA A 899 -15.77 27.16 -15.28
C ALA A 899 -14.48 27.48 -14.50
N THR A 900 -14.57 27.42 -13.17
CA THR A 900 -13.43 27.21 -12.29
C THR A 900 -13.14 25.72 -12.21
N THR A 901 -11.96 25.33 -11.72
CA THR A 901 -11.58 23.92 -11.53
C THR A 901 -12.59 23.15 -10.69
N ALA A 902 -13.17 23.81 -9.68
CA ALA A 902 -14.25 23.25 -8.86
C ALA A 902 -15.58 23.04 -9.62
N ALA A 903 -15.77 23.73 -10.75
CA ALA A 903 -16.93 23.65 -11.63
C ALA A 903 -16.67 22.84 -12.93
N ILE A 904 -15.45 22.31 -13.13
CA ILE A 904 -15.17 21.38 -14.23
C ILE A 904 -15.89 20.07 -13.94
N THR A 905 -16.77 19.68 -14.86
CA THR A 905 -17.63 18.51 -14.75
C THR A 905 -17.56 17.70 -16.04
N ALA A 906 -17.89 16.41 -15.97
CA ALA A 906 -17.94 15.54 -17.15
C ALA A 906 -18.77 16.11 -18.33
N PRO A 907 -19.92 16.79 -18.13
CA PRO A 907 -20.65 17.45 -19.22
C PRO A 907 -19.89 18.51 -20.02
N LEU A 908 -18.82 19.11 -19.48
CA LEU A 908 -17.99 20.08 -20.21
C LEU A 908 -17.02 19.38 -21.19
N ALA A 909 -16.70 18.12 -20.92
CA ALA A 909 -15.89 17.25 -21.79
C ALA A 909 -16.81 16.57 -22.81
N ASN A 910 -16.91 17.14 -24.02
CA ASN A 910 -17.51 16.43 -25.15
C ASN A 910 -16.56 15.34 -25.65
N PRO A 911 -17.08 14.26 -26.24
CA PRO A 911 -16.24 13.26 -26.88
C PRO A 911 -15.43 13.91 -28.02
N GLU A 912 -14.10 13.76 -27.95
CA GLU A 912 -13.25 13.98 -29.11
C GLU A 912 -13.56 12.91 -30.17
N PRO A 913 -13.33 13.18 -31.47
CA PRO A 913 -13.29 12.10 -32.45
C PRO A 913 -12.27 11.02 -32.02
N PRO A 914 -12.46 9.75 -32.43
CA PRO A 914 -11.57 8.67 -32.02
C PRO A 914 -10.10 8.98 -32.27
N THR A 915 -9.32 9.00 -31.18
CA THR A 915 -7.89 9.37 -31.19
C THR A 915 -6.96 8.18 -31.44
N HIS A 916 -7.48 6.96 -31.50
CA HIS A 916 -6.73 5.72 -31.70
C HIS A 916 -7.43 4.81 -32.70
N LEU A 917 -6.71 4.41 -33.74
CA LEU A 917 -7.16 3.48 -34.77
C LEU A 917 -6.32 2.20 -34.72
N VAL A 918 -6.95 1.04 -34.56
CA VAL A 918 -6.31 -0.27 -34.67
C VAL A 918 -6.69 -0.89 -36.01
N LEU A 919 -5.69 -1.24 -36.81
CA LEU A 919 -5.85 -1.89 -38.12
C LEU A 919 -5.26 -3.30 -38.04
N ARG A 920 -6.11 -4.31 -38.19
CA ARG A 920 -5.68 -5.72 -38.23
C ARG A 920 -5.42 -6.13 -39.66
N LEU A 921 -4.14 -6.27 -40.02
CA LEU A 921 -3.72 -6.44 -41.40
C LEU A 921 -3.62 -7.92 -41.78
N ALA A 922 -4.37 -8.37 -42.79
CA ALA A 922 -4.19 -9.69 -43.42
C ALA A 922 -3.65 -9.54 -44.86
N GLN A 923 -3.32 -10.65 -45.53
CA GLN A 923 -2.88 -10.65 -46.95
C GLN A 923 -3.99 -10.32 -47.98
N ASN A 924 -5.15 -9.82 -47.54
CA ASN A 924 -6.38 -9.71 -48.35
C ASN A 924 -6.47 -8.46 -49.25
N GLU A 925 -7.39 -8.53 -50.24
CA GLU A 925 -7.76 -7.49 -51.23
C GLU A 925 -8.32 -6.18 -50.63
N ARG A 926 -8.72 -6.16 -49.35
CA ARG A 926 -9.39 -5.01 -48.69
C ARG A 926 -8.45 -3.96 -48.12
N ARG A 927 -7.14 -4.10 -48.33
CA ARG A 927 -6.12 -3.19 -47.80
C ARG A 927 -6.32 -1.72 -48.21
N ALA A 928 -6.77 -1.48 -49.44
CA ALA A 928 -7.04 -0.12 -49.93
C ALA A 928 -8.12 0.59 -49.09
N LEU A 929 -9.16 -0.15 -48.69
CA LEU A 929 -10.25 0.37 -47.85
C LEU A 929 -9.77 0.74 -46.45
N LEU A 930 -8.91 -0.08 -45.84
CA LEU A 930 -8.30 0.23 -44.54
C LEU A 930 -7.39 1.46 -44.62
N GLN A 931 -6.65 1.60 -45.72
CA GLN A 931 -5.81 2.77 -45.98
C GLN A 931 -6.62 4.05 -46.21
N GLU A 932 -7.77 3.95 -46.85
CA GLU A 932 -8.72 5.06 -47.00
C GLU A 932 -9.29 5.48 -45.65
N ALA A 933 -9.74 4.53 -44.83
CA ALA A 933 -10.22 4.81 -43.48
C ALA A 933 -9.16 5.52 -42.60
N LEU A 934 -7.91 5.07 -42.67
CA LEU A 934 -6.77 5.73 -42.02
C LEU A 934 -6.60 7.16 -42.52
N ARG A 935 -6.60 7.38 -43.84
CA ARG A 935 -6.42 8.70 -44.44
C ARG A 935 -7.49 9.68 -43.97
N ASP A 936 -8.75 9.27 -44.03
CA ASP A 936 -9.88 10.13 -43.71
C ASP A 936 -9.91 10.50 -42.23
N LEU A 937 -9.68 9.53 -41.34
CA LEU A 937 -9.64 9.80 -39.90
C LEU A 937 -8.41 10.64 -39.50
N ALA A 938 -7.25 10.42 -40.11
CA ALA A 938 -6.02 11.18 -39.82
C ALA A 938 -6.15 12.66 -40.22
N ARG A 939 -6.95 12.99 -41.24
CA ARG A 939 -7.20 14.38 -41.66
C ARG A 939 -7.98 15.18 -40.63
N VAL A 940 -8.94 14.54 -39.96
CA VAL A 940 -9.84 15.20 -38.99
C VAL A 940 -9.37 15.05 -37.54
N THR A 941 -8.44 14.13 -37.27
CA THR A 941 -7.93 13.85 -35.92
C THR A 941 -6.42 14.08 -35.83
N PRO A 942 -5.97 15.30 -35.46
CA PRO A 942 -4.56 15.57 -35.26
C PRO A 942 -3.91 14.62 -34.24
N ALA A 943 -2.64 14.29 -34.51
CA ALA A 943 -1.82 13.34 -33.74
C ALA A 943 -2.38 11.91 -33.64
N LEU A 944 -3.31 11.50 -34.53
CA LEU A 944 -3.96 10.18 -34.50
C LEU A 944 -2.95 9.05 -34.17
N ALA A 945 -3.25 8.24 -33.18
CA ALA A 945 -2.46 7.06 -32.88
C ALA A 945 -2.96 5.89 -33.76
N VAL A 946 -2.05 5.21 -34.47
CA VAL A 946 -2.42 4.12 -35.39
C VAL A 946 -1.65 2.87 -35.01
N THR A 947 -2.37 1.80 -34.65
CA THR A 947 -1.78 0.50 -34.35
C THR A 947 -1.95 -0.44 -35.53
N LEU A 948 -0.84 -0.94 -36.07
CA LEU A 948 -0.80 -2.01 -37.07
C LEU A 948 -0.56 -3.32 -36.31
N ALA A 949 -1.56 -4.20 -36.29
CA ALA A 949 -1.56 -5.44 -35.52
C ALA A 949 -2.00 -6.64 -36.39
N SER A 950 -1.75 -7.85 -35.87
CA SER A 950 -2.22 -9.07 -36.54
C SER A 950 -3.73 -9.29 -36.38
N PRO A 951 -4.35 -9.93 -37.38
CA PRO A 951 -5.64 -10.62 -37.25
C PRO A 951 -5.62 -11.65 -36.13
N HIS A 952 -6.79 -12.06 -35.68
CA HIS A 952 -6.88 -13.15 -34.70
C HIS A 952 -6.37 -14.45 -35.34
N ALA A 953 -5.30 -15.03 -34.79
CA ALA A 953 -4.57 -16.17 -35.37
C ALA A 953 -4.01 -15.95 -36.79
N GLY A 954 -3.83 -14.69 -37.21
CA GLY A 954 -3.25 -14.33 -38.50
C GLY A 954 -1.72 -14.21 -38.50
N PRO A 955 -1.09 -13.96 -39.67
CA PRO A 955 0.33 -13.75 -39.77
C PRO A 955 0.77 -12.49 -39.01
N ASP A 956 2.02 -12.47 -38.56
CA ASP A 956 2.67 -11.29 -37.97
C ASP A 956 2.60 -10.08 -38.93
N PRO A 957 2.40 -8.83 -38.47
CA PRO A 957 2.21 -7.71 -39.38
C PRO A 957 3.45 -7.40 -40.21
N LEU A 958 4.66 -7.74 -39.73
CA LEU A 958 5.89 -7.63 -40.51
C LEU A 958 5.93 -8.59 -41.72
N LEU A 959 5.14 -9.66 -41.69
CA LEU A 959 5.01 -10.61 -42.79
C LEU A 959 3.86 -10.26 -43.75
N VAL A 960 3.12 -9.19 -43.48
CA VAL A 960 2.01 -8.74 -44.34
C VAL A 960 2.54 -7.78 -45.40
N ALA A 961 2.28 -8.11 -46.67
CA ALA A 961 2.70 -7.31 -47.80
C ALA A 961 2.20 -5.86 -47.66
N GLY A 962 3.18 -4.94 -47.58
CA GLY A 962 2.98 -3.50 -47.55
C GLY A 962 2.44 -2.87 -46.26
N VAL A 963 2.66 -3.55 -45.14
CA VAL A 963 2.68 -2.88 -43.83
C VAL A 963 3.57 -1.61 -43.86
N GLY A 964 4.69 -1.65 -44.60
CA GLY A 964 5.62 -0.53 -44.76
C GLY A 964 5.00 0.71 -45.41
N GLU A 965 4.29 0.59 -46.54
CA GLU A 965 3.63 1.76 -47.15
C GLU A 965 2.49 2.29 -46.28
N THR A 966 1.78 1.40 -45.56
CA THR A 966 0.71 1.80 -44.65
C THR A 966 1.26 2.63 -43.48
N ALA A 967 2.38 2.20 -42.89
CA ALA A 967 3.09 2.94 -41.86
C ALA A 967 3.62 4.29 -42.40
N ALA A 968 4.21 4.31 -43.59
CA ALA A 968 4.70 5.53 -44.23
C ALA A 968 3.57 6.53 -44.51
N MET A 969 2.42 6.04 -45.00
CA MET A 969 1.24 6.86 -45.26
C MET A 969 0.67 7.46 -43.98
N ALA A 970 0.50 6.66 -42.92
CA ALA A 970 0.05 7.16 -41.62
C ALA A 970 0.93 8.31 -41.12
N ARG A 971 2.26 8.13 -41.17
CA ARG A 971 3.24 9.13 -40.75
C ARG A 971 3.21 10.39 -41.62
N ALA A 972 2.97 10.26 -42.93
CA ALA A 972 2.84 11.40 -43.83
C ALA A 972 1.62 12.28 -43.51
N PHE A 973 0.54 11.69 -42.97
CA PHE A 973 -0.62 12.43 -42.46
C PHE A 973 -0.46 12.94 -41.02
N GLY A 974 0.74 12.82 -40.43
CA GLY A 974 1.00 13.31 -39.08
C GLY A 974 0.50 12.40 -37.95
N ALA A 975 0.11 11.15 -38.28
CA ALA A 975 -0.22 10.13 -37.28
C ALA A 975 1.03 9.57 -36.61
N PHE A 976 0.87 9.02 -35.40
CA PHE A 976 1.88 8.26 -34.69
C PHE A 976 1.69 6.76 -34.92
N VAL A 977 2.72 6.10 -35.43
CA VAL A 977 2.61 4.70 -35.86
C VAL A 977 3.12 3.76 -34.76
N HIS A 978 2.25 2.84 -34.35
CA HIS A 978 2.55 1.74 -33.46
C HIS A 978 2.47 0.42 -34.22
N LEU A 979 3.59 -0.31 -34.27
CA LEU A 979 3.66 -1.65 -34.85
C LEU A 979 3.65 -2.68 -33.72
N ARG A 980 2.72 -3.65 -33.76
CA ARG A 980 2.63 -4.73 -32.77
C ARG A 980 2.97 -6.07 -33.42
N THR A 981 4.05 -6.72 -33.02
CA THR A 981 4.67 -7.86 -33.71
C THR A 981 5.19 -8.92 -32.72
N SER A 982 5.29 -10.19 -33.11
CA SER A 982 6.04 -11.26 -32.43
C SER A 982 7.52 -11.31 -32.83
N LEU A 983 7.97 -10.42 -33.73
CA LEU A 983 9.34 -10.31 -34.24
C LEU A 983 9.91 -11.64 -34.78
N PRO A 984 9.34 -12.18 -35.87
CA PRO A 984 9.72 -13.50 -36.41
C PRO A 984 11.20 -13.58 -36.82
N SER A 985 11.79 -14.77 -36.70
CA SER A 985 13.17 -15.06 -37.15
C SER A 985 13.23 -15.02 -38.69
N ALA A 986 13.98 -14.09 -39.29
CA ALA A 986 14.01 -13.93 -40.75
C ALA A 986 15.07 -14.82 -41.43
N PRO A 987 14.74 -15.46 -42.57
CA PRO A 987 15.71 -15.76 -43.62
C PRO A 987 15.90 -14.60 -44.61
N HIS A 988 14.96 -13.66 -44.71
CA HIS A 988 15.05 -12.50 -45.62
C HIS A 988 14.42 -11.25 -44.98
N VAL A 989 15.23 -10.32 -44.48
CA VAL A 989 14.78 -8.94 -44.22
C VAL A 989 14.59 -8.29 -45.58
N ASP A 990 13.36 -8.32 -46.09
CA ASP A 990 13.02 -7.59 -47.30
C ASP A 990 12.94 -6.07 -47.04
N THR A 991 12.98 -5.26 -48.10
CA THR A 991 12.93 -3.80 -48.02
C THR A 991 11.66 -3.30 -47.29
N HIS A 992 10.55 -4.06 -47.34
CA HIS A 992 9.28 -3.68 -46.73
C HIS A 992 9.29 -3.78 -45.20
N THR A 993 9.86 -4.85 -44.65
CA THR A 993 10.04 -5.04 -43.19
C THR A 993 10.88 -3.93 -42.59
N ALA A 994 12.00 -3.58 -43.25
CA ALA A 994 12.85 -2.47 -42.85
C ALA A 994 12.08 -1.14 -42.90
N THR A 995 11.31 -0.93 -43.97
CA THR A 995 10.50 0.28 -44.15
C THR A 995 9.48 0.47 -43.03
N ALA A 996 8.78 -0.59 -42.62
CA ALA A 996 7.80 -0.52 -41.51
C ALA A 996 8.46 -0.11 -40.18
N LEU A 997 9.60 -0.71 -39.84
CA LEU A 997 10.35 -0.38 -38.63
C LEU A 997 10.90 1.06 -38.64
N THR A 998 11.32 1.58 -39.80
CA THR A 998 11.79 2.98 -39.94
C THR A 998 10.66 4.00 -39.74
N HIS A 999 9.43 3.65 -40.11
CA HIS A 999 8.29 4.56 -40.03
C HIS A 999 7.53 4.48 -38.70
N ALA A 1000 7.73 3.41 -37.91
CA ALA A 1000 7.19 3.27 -36.57
C ALA A 1000 7.72 4.36 -35.62
N ASP A 1001 6.84 4.89 -34.77
CA ASP A 1001 7.20 5.68 -33.58
C ASP A 1001 7.21 4.78 -32.32
N VAL A 1002 6.48 3.65 -32.34
CA VAL A 1002 6.43 2.63 -31.29
C VAL A 1002 6.46 1.23 -31.92
N VAL A 1003 7.25 0.31 -31.36
CA VAL A 1003 7.29 -1.11 -31.73
C VAL A 1003 7.03 -1.96 -30.49
N SER A 1004 5.84 -2.55 -30.40
CA SER A 1004 5.50 -3.51 -29.36
C SER A 1004 5.85 -4.93 -29.79
N ILE A 1005 6.49 -5.69 -28.90
CA ILE A 1005 6.95 -7.05 -29.17
C ILE A 1005 6.21 -8.00 -28.24
N ASP A 1006 5.29 -8.78 -28.78
CA ASP A 1006 4.55 -9.80 -28.03
C ASP A 1006 5.48 -10.99 -27.73
N ILE A 1007 5.79 -11.20 -26.45
CA ILE A 1007 6.62 -12.30 -25.96
C ILE A 1007 5.68 -13.32 -25.26
N PRO A 1008 5.38 -14.47 -25.90
CA PRO A 1008 4.43 -15.43 -25.35
C PRO A 1008 4.81 -15.95 -23.96
N GLY A 1009 6.10 -16.16 -23.68
CA GLY A 1009 6.65 -16.55 -22.38
C GLY A 1009 8.12 -16.13 -22.22
N ASP A 1010 8.56 -15.89 -20.98
CA ASP A 1010 9.94 -15.49 -20.63
C ASP A 1010 10.80 -16.66 -20.12
N THR A 1011 10.30 -17.89 -20.21
CA THR A 1011 11.11 -19.10 -20.13
C THR A 1011 10.97 -19.92 -21.42
N GLN A 1012 11.98 -20.71 -21.77
CA GLN A 1012 11.93 -21.54 -22.99
C GLN A 1012 10.76 -22.53 -22.95
N ALA A 1013 10.39 -23.03 -21.76
CA ALA A 1013 9.25 -23.92 -21.57
C ALA A 1013 7.91 -23.21 -21.86
N THR A 1014 7.66 -22.06 -21.23
CA THR A 1014 6.44 -21.28 -21.45
C THR A 1014 6.37 -20.72 -22.87
N TYR A 1015 7.49 -20.27 -23.43
CA TYR A 1015 7.58 -19.78 -24.81
C TYR A 1015 7.17 -20.86 -25.81
N ALA A 1016 7.70 -22.09 -25.68
CA ALA A 1016 7.32 -23.21 -26.55
C ALA A 1016 5.87 -23.65 -26.34
N LEU A 1017 5.38 -23.68 -25.09
CA LEU A 1017 4.00 -24.05 -24.75
C LEU A 1017 2.98 -23.13 -25.44
N LEU A 1018 3.28 -21.83 -25.51
CA LEU A 1018 2.38 -20.81 -26.07
C LEU A 1018 2.64 -20.51 -27.55
N GLY A 1019 3.27 -21.44 -28.28
CA GLY A 1019 3.44 -21.36 -29.73
C GLY A 1019 4.56 -20.42 -30.19
N GLY A 1020 5.52 -20.09 -29.32
CA GLY A 1020 6.72 -19.34 -29.69
C GLY A 1020 7.54 -20.08 -30.75
N VAL A 1021 7.97 -19.36 -31.79
CA VAL A 1021 8.76 -19.91 -32.90
C VAL A 1021 10.25 -19.76 -32.62
N GLY A 1022 11.02 -20.85 -32.73
CA GLY A 1022 12.47 -20.84 -32.55
C GLY A 1022 12.94 -20.85 -31.09
N GLN A 1023 14.17 -20.34 -30.85
CA GLN A 1023 14.77 -20.25 -29.51
C GLN A 1023 14.46 -18.87 -28.89
N LEU A 1024 14.05 -18.84 -27.62
CA LEU A 1024 13.72 -17.59 -26.92
C LEU A 1024 14.93 -16.64 -26.84
N ASP A 1025 16.15 -17.18 -26.74
CA ASP A 1025 17.37 -16.37 -26.66
C ASP A 1025 17.72 -15.66 -27.99
N ASP A 1026 17.30 -16.22 -29.13
CA ASP A 1026 17.40 -15.58 -30.43
C ASP A 1026 16.44 -14.38 -30.53
N LEU A 1027 15.17 -14.56 -30.11
CA LEU A 1027 14.21 -13.46 -29.98
C LEU A 1027 14.76 -12.35 -29.07
N ARG A 1028 15.24 -12.71 -27.88
CA ARG A 1028 15.85 -11.74 -26.93
C ARG A 1028 17.00 -10.96 -27.53
N SER A 1029 17.87 -11.63 -28.28
CA SER A 1029 19.01 -11.00 -28.95
C SER A 1029 18.55 -9.98 -30.01
N ARG A 1030 17.51 -10.31 -30.78
CA ARG A 1030 16.91 -9.36 -31.73
C ARG A 1030 16.26 -8.17 -31.05
N VAL A 1031 15.51 -8.37 -29.96
CA VAL A 1031 14.91 -7.27 -29.19
C VAL A 1031 16.02 -6.36 -28.62
N ALA A 1032 17.09 -6.93 -28.07
CA ALA A 1032 18.22 -6.16 -27.56
C ALA A 1032 18.89 -5.31 -28.65
N GLU A 1033 19.01 -5.84 -29.88
CA GLU A 1033 19.53 -5.08 -31.01
C GLU A 1033 18.59 -3.92 -31.42
N LEU A 1034 17.28 -4.14 -31.45
CA LEU A 1034 16.30 -3.07 -31.70
C LEU A 1034 16.40 -1.95 -30.65
N ILE A 1035 16.52 -2.33 -29.37
CA ILE A 1035 16.75 -1.38 -28.27
C ILE A 1035 18.02 -0.57 -28.52
N ARG A 1036 19.15 -1.22 -28.82
CA ARG A 1036 20.42 -0.53 -29.09
C ARG A 1036 20.31 0.48 -30.24
N ARG A 1037 19.59 0.13 -31.31
CA ARG A 1037 19.36 1.03 -32.46
C ARG A 1037 18.48 2.22 -32.10
N ALA A 1038 17.40 1.99 -31.36
CA ALA A 1038 16.47 3.04 -30.94
C ALA A 1038 17.13 4.16 -30.12
N TYR A 1039 18.22 3.85 -29.41
CA TYR A 1039 18.97 4.81 -28.59
C TYR A 1039 20.11 5.54 -29.33
N ARG A 1040 20.44 5.19 -30.58
CA ARG A 1040 21.49 5.84 -31.37
C ARG A 1040 20.93 6.92 -32.31
N ASP A 1041 21.78 7.87 -32.71
CA ASP A 1041 21.48 8.84 -33.76
C ASP A 1041 21.88 8.26 -35.13
N GLU A 1042 21.07 8.49 -36.18
CA GLU A 1042 21.33 7.99 -37.55
C GLU A 1042 22.67 8.50 -38.09
N ALA A 1043 23.11 9.70 -37.68
CA ALA A 1043 24.42 10.24 -38.04
C ALA A 1043 25.61 9.47 -37.42
N SER A 1044 25.43 8.86 -36.25
CA SER A 1044 26.48 8.09 -35.54
C SER A 1044 26.72 6.71 -36.14
N LEU A 1045 25.75 6.16 -36.87
CA LEU A 1045 25.85 4.85 -37.53
C LEU A 1045 26.71 4.90 -38.80
N HIS A 1046 26.80 6.05 -39.47
CA HIS A 1046 27.65 6.25 -40.65
C HIS A 1046 29.08 6.71 -40.32
N ALA A 1047 29.31 7.32 -39.16
CA ALA A 1047 30.64 7.77 -38.72
C ALA A 1047 31.47 6.68 -38.02
N ALA A 1048 30.85 5.60 -37.53
CA ALA A 1048 31.52 4.53 -36.80
C ALA A 1048 32.00 3.38 -37.73
N SER A 1049 32.93 3.68 -38.64
CA SER A 1049 33.72 2.66 -39.34
C SER A 1049 35.09 2.42 -38.69
N SER A 1050 35.40 3.07 -37.57
CA SER A 1050 36.65 2.88 -36.84
C SER A 1050 36.41 2.37 -35.41
N ALA A 1051 37.21 1.39 -34.99
CA ALA A 1051 37.16 0.74 -33.69
C ALA A 1051 37.46 1.68 -32.49
N GLN A 1052 37.73 2.96 -32.74
CA GLN A 1052 38.08 3.97 -31.73
C GLN A 1052 36.89 4.83 -31.25
N ALA A 1053 35.72 4.77 -31.91
CA ALA A 1053 34.51 5.45 -31.45
C ALA A 1053 33.74 4.71 -30.33
N ALA A 1054 34.23 3.55 -29.87
CA ALA A 1054 33.57 2.71 -28.87
C ALA A 1054 33.77 3.17 -27.41
N ALA A 1055 34.57 4.22 -27.17
CA ALA A 1055 34.93 4.71 -25.84
C ALA A 1055 34.19 6.01 -25.42
N GLU A 1056 33.42 6.64 -26.31
CA GLU A 1056 32.62 7.82 -25.97
C GLU A 1056 31.19 7.41 -25.56
N LYS A 1057 30.76 7.89 -24.39
CA LYS A 1057 29.45 7.63 -23.79
C LYS A 1057 28.35 7.98 -24.82
N PRO A 1058 27.40 7.07 -25.15
CA PRO A 1058 26.36 7.37 -26.13
C PRO A 1058 25.52 8.58 -25.68
N PRO A 1059 25.03 9.43 -26.60
CA PRO A 1059 24.25 10.60 -26.22
C PRO A 1059 22.94 10.20 -25.51
N ALA A 1060 22.66 10.92 -24.44
CA ALA A 1060 21.57 10.77 -23.47
C ALA A 1060 20.17 11.07 -24.03
N LEU A 1061 19.73 10.35 -25.07
CA LEU A 1061 18.49 10.68 -25.80
C LEU A 1061 17.33 9.70 -25.54
N LEU A 1062 16.08 10.18 -25.64
CA LEU A 1062 14.89 9.33 -25.63
C LEU A 1062 14.88 8.37 -26.85
N PRO A 1063 14.33 7.15 -26.70
CA PRO A 1063 14.33 6.16 -27.77
C PRO A 1063 13.42 6.57 -28.92
N ARG A 1064 13.83 6.24 -30.16
CA ARG A 1064 13.00 6.39 -31.35
C ARG A 1064 13.30 5.26 -32.36
N PRO A 1065 12.34 4.34 -32.61
CA PRO A 1065 11.03 4.21 -31.95
C PRO A 1065 11.15 3.76 -30.49
N TRP A 1066 10.06 3.88 -29.73
CA TRP A 1066 9.92 3.18 -28.45
C TRP A 1066 9.85 1.67 -28.68
N ILE A 1067 10.66 0.89 -27.96
CA ILE A 1067 10.62 -0.58 -28.02
C ILE A 1067 9.92 -1.11 -26.77
N VAL A 1068 8.78 -1.77 -26.92
CA VAL A 1068 7.89 -2.15 -25.82
C VAL A 1068 7.67 -3.66 -25.81
N PRO A 1069 8.46 -4.44 -25.06
CA PRO A 1069 8.16 -5.85 -24.82
C PRO A 1069 6.84 -6.01 -24.07
N ARG A 1070 6.04 -7.01 -24.44
CA ARG A 1070 4.72 -7.29 -23.84
C ARG A 1070 4.59 -8.77 -23.46
N ILE A 1071 3.95 -9.05 -22.33
CA ILE A 1071 3.58 -10.40 -21.88
C ILE A 1071 2.13 -10.37 -21.40
N GLU A 1072 1.35 -11.41 -21.66
CA GLU A 1072 -0.02 -11.50 -21.12
C GLU A 1072 0.01 -12.06 -19.70
N ARG A 1073 -0.86 -11.57 -18.80
CA ARG A 1073 -1.05 -12.15 -17.47
C ARG A 1073 -2.07 -13.28 -17.55
N ARG A 1074 -1.61 -14.53 -17.67
CA ARG A 1074 -2.41 -15.76 -17.69
C ARG A 1074 -1.77 -16.86 -16.85
N ASP A 1075 -2.45 -18.00 -16.71
CA ASP A 1075 -1.99 -19.11 -15.87
C ASP A 1075 -0.58 -19.61 -16.26
N GLU A 1076 -0.30 -19.71 -17.55
CA GLU A 1076 0.95 -20.25 -18.11
C GLU A 1076 2.14 -19.29 -17.93
N THR A 1077 1.89 -17.98 -17.96
CA THR A 1077 2.93 -16.93 -17.92
C THR A 1077 3.10 -16.30 -16.55
N TYR A 1078 2.24 -16.59 -15.58
CA TYR A 1078 2.26 -15.91 -14.27
C TYR A 1078 3.63 -15.98 -13.58
N ALA A 1079 4.29 -17.14 -13.64
CA ALA A 1079 5.63 -17.34 -13.07
C ALA A 1079 6.74 -16.58 -13.82
N ASP A 1080 6.49 -16.21 -15.08
CA ASP A 1080 7.44 -15.50 -15.95
C ASP A 1080 7.40 -13.98 -15.74
N ILE A 1081 6.28 -13.43 -15.22
CA ILE A 1081 6.01 -11.98 -15.15
C ILE A 1081 7.11 -11.22 -14.43
N GLU A 1082 7.57 -11.70 -13.27
CA GLU A 1082 8.57 -10.98 -12.47
C GLU A 1082 9.89 -10.81 -13.25
N ASN A 1083 10.40 -11.90 -13.81
CA ASN A 1083 11.64 -11.91 -14.57
C ASN A 1083 11.52 -11.11 -15.86
N PHE A 1084 10.39 -11.26 -16.56
CA PHE A 1084 10.07 -10.48 -17.75
C PHE A 1084 10.09 -8.97 -17.43
N TYR A 1085 9.34 -8.58 -16.40
CA TYR A 1085 9.10 -7.18 -16.07
C TYR A 1085 10.40 -6.47 -15.67
N HIS A 1086 11.19 -7.08 -14.80
CA HIS A 1086 12.47 -6.52 -14.37
C HIS A 1086 13.47 -6.42 -15.53
N ARG A 1087 13.60 -7.46 -16.35
CA ARG A 1087 14.53 -7.49 -17.49
C ARG A 1087 14.22 -6.38 -18.48
N TRP A 1088 12.98 -6.32 -18.94
CA TRP A 1088 12.62 -5.43 -20.04
C TRP A 1088 12.46 -3.99 -19.58
N LEU A 1089 11.92 -3.73 -18.38
CA LEU A 1089 11.86 -2.37 -17.86
C LEU A 1089 13.26 -1.74 -17.73
N LEU A 1090 14.27 -2.51 -17.32
CA LEU A 1090 15.66 -2.04 -17.26
C LEU A 1090 16.30 -1.89 -18.64
N ALA A 1091 15.98 -2.78 -19.60
CA ALA A 1091 16.60 -2.79 -20.91
C ALA A 1091 16.04 -1.71 -21.86
N SER A 1092 14.72 -1.56 -21.95
CA SER A 1092 14.07 -0.63 -22.88
C SER A 1092 13.51 0.63 -22.21
N GLY A 1093 13.42 0.67 -20.88
CA GLY A 1093 12.74 1.74 -20.13
C GLY A 1093 11.22 1.60 -20.10
N CYS A 1094 10.65 0.57 -20.74
CA CYS A 1094 9.21 0.31 -20.73
C CYS A 1094 8.89 -1.14 -21.12
N CYS A 1095 7.88 -1.72 -20.50
CA CYS A 1095 7.28 -3.00 -20.91
C CYS A 1095 5.83 -3.03 -20.43
N VAL A 1096 5.02 -3.95 -20.97
CA VAL A 1096 3.59 -4.03 -20.65
C VAL A 1096 3.22 -5.44 -20.20
N ILE A 1097 2.42 -5.52 -19.15
CA ILE A 1097 1.72 -6.74 -18.75
C ILE A 1097 0.29 -6.62 -19.27
N ASP A 1098 -0.04 -7.35 -20.32
CA ASP A 1098 -1.35 -7.29 -20.97
C ASP A 1098 -2.41 -8.12 -20.26
N PRO A 1099 -3.70 -7.74 -20.36
CA PRO A 1099 -4.79 -8.66 -20.09
C PRO A 1099 -4.71 -9.90 -21.01
N PRO A 1100 -5.20 -11.08 -20.58
CA PRO A 1100 -5.39 -12.21 -21.48
C PRO A 1100 -6.26 -11.79 -22.68
N ARG A 1101 -5.78 -12.03 -23.90
CA ARG A 1101 -6.56 -11.74 -25.12
C ARG A 1101 -7.67 -12.76 -25.36
N HIS A 1102 -7.39 -14.00 -24.99
CA HIS A 1102 -8.33 -15.12 -25.06
C HIS A 1102 -8.61 -15.60 -23.65
N ALA A 1103 -9.71 -15.12 -23.07
CA ALA A 1103 -10.17 -15.62 -21.78
C ALA A 1103 -11.07 -16.83 -22.03
N SER A 1104 -10.58 -18.04 -21.75
CA SER A 1104 -11.50 -19.16 -21.55
C SER A 1104 -12.22 -18.95 -20.22
N PRO A 1105 -13.55 -19.19 -20.12
CA PRO A 1105 -14.25 -19.20 -18.83
C PRO A 1105 -13.60 -20.13 -17.80
N ASP A 1106 -12.89 -21.17 -18.26
CA ASP A 1106 -12.25 -22.17 -17.42
C ASP A 1106 -10.87 -21.75 -16.88
N GLN A 1107 -10.29 -20.64 -17.39
CA GLN A 1107 -9.01 -20.14 -16.87
C GLN A 1107 -9.20 -19.50 -15.49
N ARG A 1108 -8.23 -19.68 -14.60
CA ARG A 1108 -8.26 -19.03 -13.28
C ARG A 1108 -7.93 -17.55 -13.42
N ILE A 1109 -6.89 -17.23 -14.18
CA ILE A 1109 -6.46 -15.84 -14.38
C ILE A 1109 -7.30 -15.18 -15.47
N GLN A 1110 -8.41 -14.58 -15.05
CA GLN A 1110 -9.29 -13.77 -15.90
C GLN A 1110 -8.80 -12.33 -16.04
N ARG A 1111 -9.16 -11.69 -17.17
CA ARG A 1111 -8.97 -10.26 -17.44
C ARG A 1111 -9.60 -9.39 -16.34
N LEU A 1112 -8.93 -8.31 -15.95
CA LEU A 1112 -9.49 -7.38 -14.97
C LEU A 1112 -10.52 -6.46 -15.65
N PRO A 1113 -11.71 -6.27 -15.06
CA PRO A 1113 -12.69 -5.33 -15.59
C PRO A 1113 -12.18 -3.90 -15.44
N LEU A 1114 -12.24 -3.13 -16.53
CA LEU A 1114 -11.90 -1.72 -16.50
C LEU A 1114 -12.90 -0.94 -15.63
N PRO A 1115 -12.47 0.11 -14.91
CA PRO A 1115 -13.37 1.09 -14.31
C PRO A 1115 -14.33 1.67 -15.35
N ALA A 1116 -15.57 1.96 -14.94
CA ALA A 1116 -16.65 2.36 -15.86
C ALA A 1116 -16.28 3.58 -16.74
N ASN A 1117 -15.64 4.59 -16.16
CA ASN A 1117 -15.17 5.77 -16.89
C ASN A 1117 -14.03 5.45 -17.87
N ALA A 1118 -13.06 4.61 -17.49
CA ALA A 1118 -12.00 4.15 -18.39
C ALA A 1118 -12.55 3.27 -19.53
N ALA A 1119 -13.53 2.41 -19.25
CA ALA A 1119 -14.21 1.60 -20.26
C ALA A 1119 -15.01 2.47 -21.24
N ALA A 1120 -15.76 3.45 -20.74
CA ALA A 1120 -16.50 4.41 -21.56
C ALA A 1120 -15.56 5.23 -22.44
N LEU A 1121 -14.42 5.66 -21.89
CA LEU A 1121 -13.40 6.37 -22.66
C LEU A 1121 -12.85 5.49 -23.78
N ALA A 1122 -12.38 4.27 -23.48
CA ALA A 1122 -11.87 3.33 -24.48
C ALA A 1122 -12.87 3.09 -25.62
N ALA A 1123 -14.16 2.96 -25.29
CA ALA A 1123 -15.23 2.81 -26.28
C ALA A 1123 -15.42 4.06 -27.18
N SER A 1124 -15.12 5.26 -26.68
CA SER A 1124 -15.24 6.51 -27.45
C SER A 1124 -13.98 6.88 -28.24
N THR A 1125 -12.80 6.48 -27.75
CA THR A 1125 -11.52 6.97 -28.29
C THR A 1125 -10.84 6.01 -29.25
N THR A 1126 -11.24 4.73 -29.26
CA THR A 1126 -10.58 3.68 -30.05
C THR A 1126 -11.55 3.01 -31.01
N LEU A 1127 -11.14 2.93 -32.28
CA LEU A 1127 -11.78 2.09 -33.30
C LEU A 1127 -10.84 0.94 -33.67
N ASP A 1128 -11.32 -0.29 -33.60
CA ASP A 1128 -10.60 -1.50 -34.01
C ASP A 1128 -11.27 -2.09 -35.26
N ILE A 1129 -10.51 -2.11 -36.36
CA ILE A 1129 -10.95 -2.60 -37.65
C ILE A 1129 -10.25 -3.91 -37.95
N ASP A 1130 -11.04 -4.96 -38.07
CA ASP A 1130 -10.55 -6.30 -38.39
C ASP A 1130 -10.17 -6.45 -39.87
N GLU A 1131 -9.58 -7.60 -40.21
CA GLU A 1131 -9.18 -7.96 -41.57
C GLU A 1131 -10.34 -8.07 -42.57
N HIS A 1132 -11.57 -8.14 -42.07
CA HIS A 1132 -12.81 -8.19 -42.84
C HIS A 1132 -13.46 -6.81 -42.94
N ALA A 1133 -12.81 -5.74 -42.45
CA ALA A 1133 -13.32 -4.39 -42.40
C ALA A 1133 -14.57 -4.23 -41.50
N ASN A 1134 -14.76 -5.12 -40.53
CA ASN A 1134 -15.70 -4.91 -39.44
C ASN A 1134 -15.07 -3.96 -38.43
N VAL A 1135 -15.88 -3.04 -37.93
CA VAL A 1135 -15.49 -1.99 -36.98
C VAL A 1135 -16.05 -2.35 -35.61
N SER A 1136 -15.19 -2.29 -34.60
CA SER A 1136 -15.56 -2.38 -33.19
C SER A 1136 -14.96 -1.22 -32.41
N ASP A 1137 -15.53 -0.90 -31.26
CA ASP A 1137 -14.96 0.09 -30.35
C ASP A 1137 -13.83 -0.49 -29.46
N GLY A 1138 -13.13 0.36 -28.72
CA GLY A 1138 -12.08 -0.08 -27.78
C GLY A 1138 -12.56 -0.95 -26.62
N ALA A 1139 -13.88 -1.07 -26.41
CA ALA A 1139 -14.47 -2.02 -25.47
C ALA A 1139 -14.83 -3.37 -26.13
N GLY A 1140 -14.58 -3.53 -27.43
CA GLY A 1140 -14.85 -4.73 -28.21
C GLY A 1140 -16.30 -4.84 -28.69
N ARG A 1141 -17.11 -3.77 -28.59
CA ARG A 1141 -18.49 -3.79 -29.07
C ARG A 1141 -18.52 -3.60 -30.59
N PRO A 1142 -19.21 -4.46 -31.35
CA PRO A 1142 -19.32 -4.32 -32.80
C PRO A 1142 -20.16 -3.09 -33.16
N LEU A 1143 -19.67 -2.28 -34.10
CA LEU A 1143 -20.33 -1.07 -34.57
C LEU A 1143 -20.93 -1.23 -35.99
N GLY A 1144 -20.33 -2.10 -36.82
CA GLY A 1144 -20.78 -2.35 -38.20
C GLY A 1144 -19.62 -2.71 -39.12
N SER A 1145 -19.79 -2.51 -40.44
CA SER A 1145 -18.73 -2.69 -41.44
C SER A 1145 -18.42 -1.40 -42.19
N LEU A 1146 -17.15 -1.19 -42.54
CA LEU A 1146 -16.73 -0.09 -43.44
C LEU A 1146 -17.33 -0.20 -44.84
N LEU A 1147 -17.85 -1.36 -45.22
CA LEU A 1147 -18.54 -1.56 -46.49
C LEU A 1147 -19.92 -0.88 -46.51
N ASP A 1148 -20.54 -0.73 -45.34
CA ASP A 1148 -21.88 -0.17 -45.22
C ASP A 1148 -21.85 1.35 -44.99
N ARG A 1149 -20.81 1.86 -44.31
CA ARG A 1149 -20.65 3.25 -43.88
C ARG A 1149 -19.18 3.66 -43.86
N GLY A 1150 -18.90 4.93 -44.12
CA GLY A 1150 -17.54 5.47 -44.04
C GLY A 1150 -17.00 5.56 -42.61
N ILE A 1151 -15.68 5.59 -42.44
CA ILE A 1151 -15.02 5.69 -41.12
C ILE A 1151 -15.46 6.92 -40.32
N LEU A 1152 -15.79 8.02 -41.01
CA LEU A 1152 -16.19 9.28 -40.38
C LEU A 1152 -17.56 9.17 -39.70
N GLU A 1153 -18.46 8.34 -40.22
CA GLU A 1153 -19.75 8.08 -39.58
C GLU A 1153 -19.55 7.28 -38.29
N PHE A 1154 -18.67 6.28 -38.28
CA PHE A 1154 -18.30 5.53 -37.07
C PHE A 1154 -17.58 6.43 -36.05
N ALA A 1155 -16.86 7.44 -36.51
CA ALA A 1155 -16.26 8.47 -35.66
C ALA A 1155 -17.26 9.50 -35.11
N GLY A 1156 -18.56 9.38 -35.44
CA GLY A 1156 -19.60 10.32 -35.01
C GLY A 1156 -19.51 11.70 -35.68
N LEU A 1157 -18.84 11.79 -36.84
CA LEU A 1157 -18.64 13.03 -37.58
C LEU A 1157 -19.66 13.15 -38.72
N ALA A 1158 -20.15 14.37 -38.96
CA ALA A 1158 -21.15 14.65 -40.00
C ALA A 1158 -20.58 14.47 -41.43
N ALA A 1159 -21.46 14.14 -42.38
CA ALA A 1159 -21.16 14.10 -43.81
C ALA A 1159 -20.75 15.50 -44.29
N GLY A 1160 -19.44 15.76 -44.34
CA GLY A 1160 -18.86 17.08 -44.60
C GLY A 1160 -17.65 17.43 -43.72
N ALA A 1161 -17.29 16.62 -42.71
CA ALA A 1161 -16.15 16.90 -41.82
C ALA A 1161 -14.77 16.97 -42.51
N LEU A 1162 -14.66 16.54 -43.77
CA LEU A 1162 -13.46 16.65 -44.60
C LEU A 1162 -13.37 17.97 -45.39
N ALA A 1163 -14.50 18.69 -45.51
CA ALA A 1163 -14.58 20.01 -46.18
C ALA A 1163 -14.32 21.12 -45.17
#